data_AF-A0A8H6NI11-F1
#
_entry.id   AF-A0A8H6NI11-F1
#
_cell.length_a   1.000
_cell.length_b   1.000
_cell.length_c   1.000
_cell.angle_alpha   90.00
_cell.angle_beta   90.00
_cell.angle_gamma   90.00
#
_symmetry.space_group_name_H-M   'P 1'
#
loop_
_entity.id
_entity.type
_entity.pdbx_description
1 polymer ?
#
loop_
_entity_poly.entity_id
_entity_poly.type
_entity_poly.pdbx_seq_one_letter_code
_entity_poly.pdbx_strand_id
1 'polypeptide(L)'
;MVPLQQVMSGALAVNTTKLTQPIMKLFTSALLLGSLATQTIFGYPGANNIVKRDVDSFIAKETPIALRELLCNIGPNGCHASGVSPGIVIASPDRTDPPYFYTWTRDAGLVFKAVVDIFTDSYDANLQTHIQNYIGSQARLQGVSNPSGGLGDGAGLGEPKFEVDLRPFTGAWGRPQRDGPALRAIAIIGYAKWLVSNGYSSTASSVLWPVIRNDLNYVAQYWNQTGFDLWEEVQGSSFFTVASQHRALVEGSALARSLGLSCNACDAVAPQVLCFLGRFWSPSGNYMIANINGNGRSGRDANVILASIHNFDPAVACDAATFQPCSDKALASHKVVVDAFRSIYVINNGIAQSSAIAVGRYPEDSYYGGNPWYLNTLAAAEQLYNALYVWKQQGSITVTQISLPFFRDRLGSVAPGTYASGTATYTSLINAVSAYADGFMNVVATYAQTNGSLAEQFSRSNGQPLSADDLTWSYAAFLTAAQRRAAVIPPGWVSPSATSVPGNCQATSVVGSYASATATAFPANQTPQTGVPTGTTTGATPTATSCPIARSVLVTFNERVVTQFGQTIKIVGNIPALGNWNTANAVTLSASGYTSTNPVWSVTIELQAGQVIEYKYINVASNGGVTWERDPNHTYTVPSSCATAVTKSDTWQG
;
A
#
# COMPACT_ATOMS: atom_id res chain seq x y z
N MET A 1 -80.89 1.12 -40.61
CA MET A 1 -81.55 2.43 -40.46
C MET A 1 -80.54 3.51 -40.79
N VAL A 2 -80.76 4.16 -41.92
CA VAL A 2 -80.15 5.40 -42.46
C VAL A 2 -81.38 6.09 -43.09
N PRO A 3 -81.64 7.42 -43.00
CA PRO A 3 -80.76 8.43 -43.60
C PRO A 3 -80.79 9.88 -43.04
N LEU A 4 -79.98 10.67 -43.76
CA LEU A 4 -79.72 12.12 -43.86
C LEU A 4 -80.89 13.14 -43.69
N GLN A 5 -80.46 14.42 -43.71
CA GLN A 5 -81.11 15.67 -44.23
C GLN A 5 -81.64 16.61 -43.13
N GLN A 6 -81.65 17.96 -43.19
CA GLN A 6 -81.29 19.01 -44.17
C GLN A 6 -81.58 20.39 -43.49
N VAL A 7 -81.03 21.48 -44.05
CA VAL A 7 -81.76 22.76 -44.39
C VAL A 7 -82.02 23.88 -43.34
N MET A 8 -81.50 25.06 -43.74
CA MET A 8 -82.06 26.44 -43.78
C MET A 8 -82.26 27.34 -42.53
N SER A 9 -81.51 28.46 -42.59
CA SER A 9 -81.97 29.85 -42.75
C SER A 9 -82.88 30.50 -41.70
N GLY A 10 -82.34 31.55 -41.06
CA GLY A 10 -83.08 32.69 -40.50
C GLY A 10 -82.40 33.99 -40.94
N ALA A 11 -83.18 34.94 -41.44
CA ALA A 11 -82.77 36.04 -42.31
C ALA A 11 -82.90 37.43 -41.65
N LEU A 12 -82.30 38.45 -42.32
CA LEU A 12 -82.63 39.90 -42.34
C LEU A 12 -82.24 40.70 -41.07
N ALA A 13 -81.67 41.92 -41.09
CA ALA A 13 -81.52 43.00 -42.08
C ALA A 13 -80.24 43.83 -41.75
N VAL A 14 -79.35 44.18 -42.69
CA VAL A 14 -79.29 45.37 -43.58
C VAL A 14 -79.21 46.74 -42.89
N ASN A 15 -78.02 47.36 -42.95
CA ASN A 15 -77.71 48.72 -43.42
C ASN A 15 -76.23 49.02 -43.06
N THR A 16 -75.35 49.71 -43.80
CA THR A 16 -75.27 50.27 -45.15
C THR A 16 -73.86 50.88 -45.26
N THR A 17 -73.10 50.61 -46.34
CA THR A 17 -72.23 51.55 -47.11
C THR A 17 -71.24 52.49 -46.36
N LYS A 18 -70.00 52.75 -46.77
CA LYS A 18 -69.33 52.75 -48.09
C LYS A 18 -67.86 53.22 -47.90
N LEU A 19 -66.99 52.82 -48.84
CA LEU A 19 -65.73 53.47 -49.31
C LEU A 19 -64.60 53.62 -48.26
N THR A 20 -63.31 53.35 -48.51
CA THR A 20 -62.51 53.41 -49.74
C THR A 20 -61.18 52.70 -49.46
N GLN A 21 -60.74 51.83 -50.38
CA GLN A 21 -59.33 51.50 -50.59
C GLN A 21 -58.72 52.59 -51.52
N PRO A 22 -57.39 52.82 -51.59
CA PRO A 22 -56.54 51.90 -52.36
C PRO A 22 -55.02 51.86 -52.06
N ILE A 23 -54.33 50.98 -52.81
CA ILE A 23 -52.89 50.98 -53.17
C ILE A 23 -51.96 50.30 -52.14
N MET A 24 -51.10 49.32 -52.45
CA MET A 24 -50.79 48.55 -53.67
C MET A 24 -49.96 47.33 -53.23
N LYS A 25 -50.32 46.17 -53.78
CA LYS A 25 -49.46 45.20 -54.50
C LYS A 25 -48.25 44.58 -53.78
N LEU A 26 -48.29 43.27 -53.48
CA LEU A 26 -47.90 42.11 -54.35
C LEU A 26 -46.35 41.98 -54.44
N PHE A 27 -45.68 40.82 -54.41
CA PHE A 27 -46.02 39.44 -54.78
C PHE A 27 -44.81 38.54 -54.36
N THR A 28 -45.07 37.31 -53.90
CA THR A 28 -44.38 36.00 -54.16
C THR A 28 -42.84 35.87 -54.07
N SER A 29 -42.20 34.71 -53.92
CA SER A 29 -42.45 33.34 -53.44
C SER A 29 -41.15 32.57 -53.75
N ALA A 30 -40.72 31.69 -52.84
CA ALA A 30 -39.99 30.44 -53.07
C ALA A 30 -38.64 30.42 -53.85
N LEU A 31 -37.54 30.07 -53.14
CA LEU A 31 -36.78 28.80 -53.24
C LEU A 31 -35.42 28.96 -52.54
N LEU A 32 -35.08 28.07 -51.58
CA LEU A 32 -33.86 27.24 -51.66
C LEU A 32 -33.81 26.23 -50.49
N LEU A 33 -33.61 24.96 -50.85
CA LEU A 33 -33.14 23.89 -49.97
C LEU A 33 -31.75 24.23 -49.39
N GLY A 34 -31.47 23.72 -48.18
CA GLY A 34 -30.11 23.39 -47.78
C GLY A 34 -29.68 23.94 -46.42
N SER A 35 -29.94 23.19 -45.35
CA SER A 35 -29.00 23.03 -44.22
C SER A 35 -29.50 21.96 -43.26
N LEU A 36 -29.10 20.71 -43.52
CA LEU A 36 -28.69 19.84 -42.42
C LEU A 36 -27.48 20.52 -41.76
N ALA A 37 -27.66 21.01 -40.55
CA ALA A 37 -26.56 21.31 -39.64
C ALA A 37 -26.92 20.68 -38.29
N THR A 38 -26.39 19.48 -38.11
CA THR A 38 -25.95 18.90 -36.84
C THR A 38 -26.07 19.86 -35.66
N GLN A 39 -26.99 19.57 -34.74
CA GLN A 39 -26.85 20.03 -33.36
C GLN A 39 -25.63 19.32 -32.77
N THR A 40 -24.49 19.99 -32.89
CA THR A 40 -23.28 19.71 -32.16
C THR A 40 -23.59 19.76 -30.67
N ILE A 41 -23.25 18.65 -30.02
CA ILE A 41 -23.19 18.42 -28.58
C ILE A 41 -22.73 19.70 -27.86
N PHE A 42 -23.66 20.37 -27.19
CA PHE A 42 -23.28 21.29 -26.13
C PHE A 42 -22.58 20.49 -25.06
N GLY A 43 -21.37 20.95 -24.72
CA GLY A 43 -20.54 20.37 -23.69
C GLY A 43 -21.29 20.22 -22.37
N TYR A 44 -20.81 19.28 -21.57
CA TYR A 44 -21.05 19.19 -20.14
C TYR A 44 -20.09 20.16 -19.41
N PRO A 45 -20.49 21.40 -19.06
CA PRO A 45 -19.95 22.06 -17.89
C PRO A 45 -20.85 21.70 -16.71
N GLY A 46 -20.30 21.18 -15.61
CA GLY A 46 -21.09 21.02 -14.39
C GLY A 46 -20.44 20.20 -13.30
N ALA A 47 -20.39 18.87 -13.44
CA ALA A 47 -20.02 17.99 -12.32
C ALA A 47 -18.55 17.53 -12.35
N ASN A 48 -18.01 17.13 -13.50
CA ASN A 48 -16.71 16.47 -13.58
C ASN A 48 -15.52 17.36 -13.17
N ASN A 49 -15.60 18.66 -13.47
CA ASN A 49 -14.54 19.61 -13.10
C ASN A 49 -14.59 20.00 -11.62
N ILE A 50 -15.76 19.92 -10.97
CA ILE A 50 -15.92 20.24 -9.55
C ILE A 50 -15.32 19.12 -8.71
N VAL A 51 -15.76 17.87 -8.96
CA VAL A 51 -15.22 16.68 -8.28
C VAL A 51 -13.69 16.60 -8.42
N LYS A 52 -13.16 16.85 -9.62
CA LYS A 52 -11.71 16.85 -9.84
C LYS A 52 -10.98 17.89 -8.96
N ARG A 53 -11.50 19.12 -8.86
CA ARG A 53 -10.91 20.18 -8.03
C ARG A 53 -10.96 19.84 -6.54
N ASP A 54 -12.06 19.27 -6.08
CA ASP A 54 -12.20 18.83 -4.69
C ASP A 54 -11.22 17.69 -4.36
N VAL A 55 -11.08 16.73 -5.28
CA VAL A 55 -10.09 15.65 -5.19
C VAL A 55 -8.66 16.20 -5.21
N ASP A 56 -8.36 17.19 -6.07
CA ASP A 56 -7.04 17.83 -6.11
C ASP A 56 -6.72 18.50 -4.75
N SER A 57 -7.69 19.21 -4.16
CA SER A 57 -7.54 19.84 -2.86
C SER A 57 -7.39 18.82 -1.73
N PHE A 58 -8.16 17.74 -1.76
CA PHE A 58 -8.05 16.65 -0.80
C PHE A 58 -6.67 16.00 -0.88
N ILE A 59 -6.20 15.65 -2.07
CA ILE A 59 -4.90 15.00 -2.25
C ILE A 59 -3.76 15.90 -1.77
N ALA A 60 -3.80 17.19 -2.10
CA ALA A 60 -2.79 18.14 -1.66
C ALA A 60 -2.73 18.27 -0.13
N LYS A 61 -3.88 18.20 0.56
CA LYS A 61 -3.95 18.23 2.03
C LYS A 61 -3.51 16.91 2.66
N GLU A 62 -3.99 15.80 2.13
CA GLU A 62 -3.91 14.48 2.75
C GLU A 62 -2.55 13.81 2.53
N THR A 63 -1.89 14.04 1.39
CA THR A 63 -0.57 13.44 1.08
C THR A 63 0.49 13.64 2.16
N PRO A 64 0.77 14.86 2.65
CA PRO A 64 1.75 15.03 3.73
C PRO A 64 1.28 14.44 5.07
N ILE A 65 -0.03 14.34 5.32
CA ILE A 65 -0.58 13.73 6.53
C ILE A 65 -0.38 12.21 6.46
N ALA A 66 -0.83 11.57 5.38
CA ALA A 66 -0.72 10.13 5.18
C ALA A 66 0.74 9.65 5.25
N LEU A 67 1.69 10.39 4.65
CA LEU A 67 3.11 10.04 4.77
C LEU A 67 3.61 10.15 6.21
N ARG A 68 3.23 11.21 6.93
CA ARG A 68 3.61 11.38 8.34
C ARG A 68 3.03 10.28 9.23
N GLU A 69 1.74 10.01 9.13
CA GLU A 69 1.06 9.01 9.97
C GLU A 69 1.54 7.59 9.64
N LEU A 70 1.81 7.29 8.36
CA LEU A 70 2.47 6.04 7.95
C LEU A 70 3.82 5.88 8.66
N LEU A 71 4.68 6.92 8.64
CA LEU A 71 5.99 6.87 9.30
C LEU A 71 5.87 6.86 10.84
N CYS A 72 4.80 7.44 11.40
CA CYS A 72 4.52 7.37 12.83
C CYS A 72 4.27 5.95 13.34
N ASN A 73 3.81 5.05 12.47
CA ASN A 73 3.61 3.63 12.78
C ASN A 73 4.86 2.76 12.56
N ILE A 74 6.03 3.36 12.31
CA ILE A 74 7.29 2.65 12.08
C ILE A 74 8.26 2.88 13.24
N GLY A 75 8.71 1.78 13.86
CA GLY A 75 9.71 1.81 14.92
C GLY A 75 11.11 2.23 14.42
N PRO A 76 11.96 2.79 15.30
CA PRO A 76 11.75 2.95 16.73
C PRO A 76 11.23 4.34 17.13
N ASN A 77 11.21 5.28 16.18
CA ASN A 77 11.02 6.71 16.45
C ASN A 77 9.68 7.25 15.95
N GLY A 78 8.83 6.41 15.35
CA GLY A 78 7.50 6.81 14.92
C GLY A 78 6.65 7.28 16.11
N CYS A 79 5.82 8.31 15.91
CA CYS A 79 5.08 8.94 17.00
C CYS A 79 4.04 8.03 17.67
N HIS A 80 3.61 6.96 16.98
CA HIS A 80 2.73 5.91 17.51
C HIS A 80 3.48 4.62 17.87
N ALA A 81 4.78 4.56 17.58
CA ALA A 81 5.60 3.35 17.61
C ALA A 81 6.49 3.25 18.87
N SER A 82 6.03 3.80 20.00
CA SER A 82 6.76 3.71 21.27
C SER A 82 6.93 2.25 21.70
N GLY A 83 8.18 1.84 21.94
CA GLY A 83 8.55 0.46 22.29
C GLY A 83 8.57 -0.52 21.12
N VAL A 84 8.37 -0.05 19.88
CA VAL A 84 8.45 -0.88 18.66
C VAL A 84 9.90 -0.98 18.19
N SER A 85 10.33 -2.17 17.79
CA SER A 85 11.72 -2.37 17.32
C SER A 85 12.03 -1.59 16.04
N PRO A 86 13.30 -1.20 15.79
CA PRO A 86 13.68 -0.51 14.57
C PRO A 86 13.29 -1.27 13.30
N GLY A 87 12.61 -0.59 12.38
CA GLY A 87 12.20 -1.18 11.09
C GLY A 87 10.92 -2.02 11.16
N ILE A 88 10.33 -2.18 12.34
CA ILE A 88 9.06 -2.86 12.50
C ILE A 88 7.90 -1.88 12.30
N VAL A 89 6.92 -2.32 11.51
CA VAL A 89 5.71 -1.57 11.18
C VAL A 89 4.57 -2.13 12.01
N ILE A 90 3.93 -1.31 12.83
CA ILE A 90 2.65 -1.72 13.46
C ILE A 90 1.53 -1.60 12.43
N ALA A 91 0.55 -2.50 12.46
CA ALA A 91 -0.62 -2.36 11.59
C ALA A 91 -1.43 -1.11 11.96
N SER A 92 -1.63 -0.88 13.27
CA SER A 92 -2.26 0.30 13.86
C SER A 92 -1.76 0.52 15.30
N PRO A 93 -1.85 1.75 15.85
CA PRO A 93 -1.62 2.03 17.28
C PRO A 93 -2.56 1.28 18.24
N ASP A 94 -3.67 0.73 17.76
CA ASP A 94 -4.72 0.18 18.62
C ASP A 94 -4.31 -1.11 19.34
N ARG A 95 -4.58 -1.17 20.64
CA ARG A 95 -4.14 -2.26 21.52
C ARG A 95 -5.27 -3.15 22.04
N THR A 96 -6.53 -2.77 21.85
CA THR A 96 -7.65 -3.40 22.59
C THR A 96 -8.77 -3.90 21.69
N ASP A 97 -9.42 -3.02 20.93
CA ASP A 97 -10.59 -3.37 20.12
C ASP A 97 -10.60 -2.60 18.78
N PRO A 98 -9.94 -3.12 17.73
CA PRO A 98 -9.22 -4.41 17.70
C PRO A 98 -7.76 -4.29 18.19
N PRO A 99 -7.14 -5.38 18.68
CA PRO A 99 -5.74 -5.37 19.11
C PRO A 99 -4.79 -5.52 17.91
N TYR A 100 -4.45 -4.40 17.28
CA TYR A 100 -3.64 -4.33 16.04
C TYR A 100 -2.20 -3.87 16.26
N PHE A 101 -1.78 -3.69 17.51
CA PHE A 101 -0.41 -3.37 17.90
C PHE A 101 0.54 -4.58 17.76
N TYR A 102 0.64 -5.10 16.55
CA TYR A 102 1.53 -6.17 16.08
C TYR A 102 2.08 -5.79 14.71
N THR A 103 3.07 -6.53 14.25
CA THR A 103 3.59 -6.39 12.89
C THR A 103 3.14 -7.56 12.04
N TRP A 104 2.49 -7.28 10.92
CA TRP A 104 2.14 -8.28 9.91
C TRP A 104 3.17 -8.23 8.78
N THR A 105 3.63 -9.41 8.34
CA THR A 105 4.59 -9.52 7.24
C THR A 105 4.02 -8.91 5.94
N ARG A 106 2.72 -9.10 5.69
CA ARG A 106 2.02 -8.52 4.53
C ARG A 106 2.00 -6.99 4.60
N ASP A 107 1.49 -6.43 5.68
CA ASP A 107 1.35 -4.99 5.88
C ASP A 107 2.73 -4.31 5.81
N ALA A 108 3.73 -4.85 6.52
CA ALA A 108 5.09 -4.33 6.46
C ALA A 108 5.68 -4.40 5.04
N GLY A 109 5.46 -5.49 4.30
CA GLY A 109 5.89 -5.62 2.91
C GLY A 109 5.23 -4.61 1.97
N LEU A 110 3.92 -4.40 2.08
CA LEU A 110 3.16 -3.45 1.26
C LEU A 110 3.52 -1.99 1.59
N VAL A 111 3.61 -1.66 2.88
CA VAL A 111 4.01 -0.33 3.36
C VAL A 111 5.44 -0.02 2.91
N PHE A 112 6.40 -0.92 3.11
CA PHE A 112 7.75 -0.68 2.66
C PHE A 112 7.90 -0.70 1.14
N LYS A 113 7.04 -1.40 0.39
CA LYS A 113 6.99 -1.24 -1.06
C LYS A 113 6.61 0.19 -1.45
N ALA A 114 5.61 0.79 -0.80
CA ALA A 114 5.23 2.19 -1.03
C ALA A 114 6.34 3.17 -0.62
N VAL A 115 6.97 2.96 0.54
CA VAL A 115 8.10 3.79 1.01
C VAL A 115 9.30 3.70 0.07
N VAL A 116 9.64 2.50 -0.40
CA VAL A 116 10.70 2.28 -1.40
C VAL A 116 10.37 3.01 -2.70
N ASP A 117 9.14 2.92 -3.19
CA ASP A 117 8.75 3.61 -4.44
C ASP A 117 8.89 5.14 -4.30
N ILE A 118 8.39 5.71 -3.20
CA ILE A 118 8.55 7.15 -2.89
C ILE A 118 10.03 7.53 -2.85
N PHE A 119 10.85 6.73 -2.16
CA PHE A 119 12.29 6.95 -2.07
C PHE A 119 13.01 6.86 -3.43
N THR A 120 12.58 5.93 -4.29
CA THR A 120 13.20 5.77 -5.62
C THR A 120 12.82 6.90 -6.58
N ASP A 121 11.62 7.48 -6.42
CA ASP A 121 11.18 8.65 -7.18
C ASP A 121 11.89 9.93 -6.71
N SER A 122 12.05 10.09 -5.40
CA SER A 122 12.81 11.19 -4.80
C SER A 122 13.63 10.72 -3.60
N TYR A 123 14.95 10.80 -3.73
CA TYR A 123 15.88 10.36 -2.68
C TYR A 123 15.65 11.14 -1.38
N ASP A 124 15.44 10.40 -0.30
CA ASP A 124 15.35 10.91 1.07
C ASP A 124 16.15 9.99 2.02
N ALA A 125 17.12 10.56 2.74
CA ALA A 125 18.02 9.81 3.62
C ALA A 125 17.31 9.24 4.87
N ASN A 126 16.23 9.87 5.34
CA ASN A 126 15.43 9.36 6.45
C ASN A 126 14.61 8.15 5.98
N LEU A 127 13.97 8.23 4.81
CA LEU A 127 13.28 7.08 4.21
C LEU A 127 14.26 5.93 3.96
N GLN A 128 15.46 6.23 3.48
CA GLN A 128 16.52 5.23 3.33
C GLN A 128 16.85 4.53 4.65
N THR A 129 16.95 5.29 5.74
CA THR A 129 17.21 4.74 7.09
C THR A 129 16.08 3.81 7.54
N HIS A 130 14.82 4.19 7.32
CA HIS A 130 13.68 3.32 7.60
C HIS A 130 13.73 2.02 6.77
N ILE A 131 14.05 2.11 5.47
CA ILE A 131 14.16 0.95 4.56
C ILE A 131 15.27 0.00 5.04
N GLN A 132 16.43 0.53 5.42
CA GLN A 132 17.57 -0.26 5.91
C GLN A 132 17.24 -0.95 7.24
N ASN A 133 16.58 -0.23 8.17
CA ASN A 133 16.12 -0.81 9.43
C ASN A 133 15.09 -1.92 9.19
N TYR A 134 14.16 -1.74 8.25
CA TYR A 134 13.21 -2.78 7.87
C TYR A 134 13.93 -4.04 7.40
N ILE A 135 14.85 -3.93 6.43
CA ILE A 135 15.61 -5.08 5.93
C ILE A 135 16.35 -5.80 7.07
N GLY A 136 17.00 -5.03 7.96
CA GLY A 136 17.67 -5.59 9.14
C GLY A 136 16.72 -6.30 10.12
N SER A 137 15.52 -5.75 10.33
CA SER A 137 14.48 -6.37 11.18
C SER A 137 13.94 -7.66 10.57
N GLN A 138 13.74 -7.68 9.25
CA GLN A 138 13.25 -8.86 8.53
C GLN A 138 14.28 -9.99 8.53
N ALA A 139 15.57 -9.67 8.39
CA ALA A 139 16.65 -10.65 8.54
C ALA A 139 16.61 -11.35 9.91
N ARG A 140 16.23 -10.63 10.98
CA ARG A 140 16.02 -11.19 12.32
C ARG A 140 14.75 -12.03 12.39
N LEU A 141 13.61 -11.51 11.92
CA LEU A 141 12.33 -12.22 11.95
C LEU A 141 12.36 -13.55 11.19
N GLN A 142 13.08 -13.64 10.06
CA GLN A 142 13.23 -14.90 9.34
C GLN A 142 13.84 -16.02 10.21
N GLY A 143 14.66 -15.67 11.22
CA GLY A 143 15.27 -16.62 12.15
C GLY A 143 14.39 -16.99 13.35
N VAL A 144 13.22 -16.37 13.53
CA VAL A 144 12.35 -16.58 14.69
C VAL A 144 11.48 -17.83 14.49
N SER A 145 11.69 -18.86 15.30
CA SER A 145 10.77 -20.00 15.39
C SER A 145 9.42 -19.55 15.94
N ASN A 146 8.34 -20.00 15.29
CA ASN A 146 6.98 -19.56 15.55
C ASN A 146 5.98 -20.72 15.32
N PRO A 147 4.67 -20.53 15.56
CA PRO A 147 3.69 -21.60 15.43
C PRO A 147 3.53 -22.18 14.00
N SER A 148 3.90 -21.45 12.94
CA SER A 148 3.94 -22.00 11.58
C SER A 148 5.16 -22.89 11.32
N GLY A 149 6.23 -22.75 12.09
CA GLY A 149 7.44 -23.58 11.99
C GLY A 149 8.74 -22.81 12.28
N GLY A 150 9.84 -23.32 11.73
CA GLY A 150 11.17 -22.71 11.85
C GLY A 150 11.79 -22.39 10.50
N LEU A 151 13.01 -21.85 10.52
CA LEU A 151 13.76 -21.55 9.29
C LEU A 151 14.34 -22.81 8.64
N GLY A 152 14.54 -23.91 9.39
CA GLY A 152 15.23 -25.12 8.90
C GLY A 152 14.63 -25.72 7.62
N ASP A 153 13.30 -25.72 7.51
CA ASP A 153 12.56 -26.12 6.31
C ASP A 153 11.81 -24.93 5.66
N GLY A 154 12.04 -23.73 6.17
CA GLY A 154 11.41 -22.48 5.76
C GLY A 154 9.97 -22.28 6.23
N ALA A 155 9.32 -23.25 6.89
CA ALA A 155 7.89 -23.17 7.21
C ALA A 155 7.54 -21.95 8.08
N GLY A 156 8.45 -21.53 8.97
CA GLY A 156 8.26 -20.35 9.82
C GLY A 156 8.13 -19.03 9.06
N LEU A 157 8.55 -18.97 7.78
CA LEU A 157 8.42 -17.76 6.95
C LEU A 157 6.97 -17.44 6.58
N GLY A 158 6.07 -18.44 6.66
CA GLY A 158 4.64 -18.28 6.42
C GLY A 158 3.83 -17.73 7.60
N GLU A 159 4.49 -17.40 8.72
CA GLU A 159 3.79 -16.80 9.86
C GLU A 159 3.28 -15.38 9.51
N PRO A 160 1.99 -15.10 9.68
CA PRO A 160 1.42 -13.82 9.27
C PRO A 160 1.94 -12.64 10.09
N LYS A 161 2.06 -12.81 11.41
CA LYS A 161 2.30 -11.71 12.34
C LYS A 161 3.22 -12.06 13.51
N PHE A 162 3.83 -11.03 14.07
CA PHE A 162 4.78 -11.10 15.18
C PHE A 162 4.51 -9.99 16.19
N GLU A 163 5.06 -10.14 17.40
CA GLU A 163 5.10 -9.07 18.38
C GLU A 163 5.98 -7.91 17.85
N VAL A 164 5.68 -6.69 18.29
CA VAL A 164 6.39 -5.47 17.84
C VAL A 164 7.87 -5.42 18.25
N ASP A 165 8.28 -6.31 19.14
CA ASP A 165 9.65 -6.47 19.65
C ASP A 165 10.38 -7.68 19.07
N LEU A 166 9.92 -8.17 17.90
CA LEU A 166 10.50 -9.28 17.13
C LEU A 166 10.32 -10.67 17.76
N ARG A 167 9.46 -10.79 18.79
CA ARG A 167 9.08 -12.10 19.35
C ARG A 167 7.96 -12.77 18.53
N PRO A 168 7.85 -14.11 18.58
CA PRO A 168 6.75 -14.80 17.94
C PRO A 168 5.42 -14.48 18.62
N PHE A 169 4.38 -14.24 17.83
CA PHE A 169 3.01 -14.27 18.33
C PHE A 169 2.60 -15.74 18.54
N THR A 170 2.17 -16.10 19.76
CA THR A 170 1.95 -17.50 20.14
C THR A 170 0.47 -17.91 20.17
N GLY A 171 -0.46 -16.97 19.98
CA GLY A 171 -1.89 -17.25 19.95
C GLY A 171 -2.36 -18.01 18.70
N ALA A 172 -3.56 -18.58 18.75
CA ALA A 172 -4.22 -19.14 17.56
C ALA A 172 -4.50 -18.05 16.53
N TRP A 173 -4.34 -18.36 15.24
CA TRP A 173 -4.50 -17.41 14.14
C TRP A 173 -4.67 -18.15 12.80
N GLY A 174 -5.19 -17.46 11.78
CA GLY A 174 -5.27 -17.95 10.41
C GLY A 174 -3.88 -18.04 9.76
N ARG A 175 -3.16 -19.14 10.02
CA ARG A 175 -1.79 -19.41 9.55
C ARG A 175 -1.68 -20.76 8.82
N PRO A 176 -0.72 -20.93 7.91
CA PRO A 176 0.19 -19.91 7.38
C PRO A 176 -0.53 -18.98 6.39
N GLN A 177 0.01 -17.77 6.20
CA GLN A 177 -0.32 -16.90 5.07
C GLN A 177 0.90 -16.86 4.14
N ARG A 178 0.70 -17.24 2.88
CA ARG A 178 1.81 -17.56 1.97
C ARG A 178 2.20 -16.41 1.05
N ASP A 179 1.55 -15.27 1.17
CA ASP A 179 1.83 -14.01 0.46
C ASP A 179 2.94 -13.20 1.14
N GLY A 180 3.07 -13.27 2.48
CA GLY A 180 4.06 -12.51 3.24
C GLY A 180 5.48 -12.57 2.69
N PRO A 181 6.07 -13.77 2.49
CA PRO A 181 7.41 -13.90 1.87
C PRO A 181 7.51 -13.27 0.48
N ALA A 182 6.47 -13.42 -0.35
CA ALA A 182 6.47 -12.83 -1.69
C ALA A 182 6.48 -11.28 -1.62
N LEU A 183 5.62 -10.70 -0.79
CA LEU A 183 5.52 -9.24 -0.62
C LEU A 183 6.79 -8.64 0.00
N ARG A 184 7.37 -9.32 0.98
CA ARG A 184 8.66 -8.93 1.57
C ARG A 184 9.77 -8.98 0.52
N ALA A 185 9.87 -10.04 -0.28
CA ALA A 185 10.85 -10.14 -1.36
C ALA A 185 10.67 -8.99 -2.37
N ILE A 186 9.43 -8.71 -2.81
CA ILE A 186 9.13 -7.62 -3.76
C ILE A 186 9.60 -6.26 -3.23
N ALA A 187 9.32 -5.94 -1.96
CA ALA A 187 9.75 -4.68 -1.35
C ALA A 187 11.28 -4.55 -1.31
N ILE A 188 11.99 -5.60 -0.85
CA ILE A 188 13.45 -5.58 -0.74
C ILE A 188 14.11 -5.59 -2.12
N ILE A 189 13.57 -6.31 -3.10
CA ILE A 189 14.05 -6.29 -4.49
C ILE A 189 13.93 -4.88 -5.10
N GLY A 190 12.85 -4.15 -4.79
CA GLY A 190 12.71 -2.75 -5.21
C GLY A 190 13.89 -1.87 -4.76
N TYR A 191 14.29 -1.98 -3.49
CA TYR A 191 15.46 -1.26 -2.98
C TYR A 191 16.78 -1.80 -3.55
N ALA A 192 16.88 -3.12 -3.76
CA ALA A 192 18.05 -3.74 -4.38
C ALA A 192 18.28 -3.20 -5.80
N LYS A 193 17.23 -3.00 -6.60
CA LYS A 193 17.31 -2.38 -7.92
C LYS A 193 17.91 -0.98 -7.86
N TRP A 194 17.48 -0.16 -6.89
CA TRP A 194 18.05 1.17 -6.68
C TRP A 194 19.52 1.12 -6.25
N LEU A 195 19.90 0.19 -5.37
CA LEU A 195 21.31 -0.01 -4.99
C LEU A 195 22.16 -0.38 -6.21
N VAL A 196 21.71 -1.34 -7.02
CA VAL A 196 22.42 -1.78 -8.23
C VAL A 196 22.58 -0.63 -9.24
N SER A 197 21.52 0.16 -9.48
CA SER A 197 21.58 1.30 -10.42
C SER A 197 22.51 2.41 -9.95
N ASN A 198 22.76 2.51 -8.64
CA ASN A 198 23.64 3.52 -8.04
C ASN A 198 25.02 2.95 -7.63
N GLY A 199 25.44 1.81 -8.20
CA GLY A 199 26.79 1.28 -8.01
C GLY A 199 27.02 0.52 -6.69
N TYR A 200 25.95 0.24 -5.93
CA TYR A 200 26.00 -0.45 -4.64
C TYR A 200 25.63 -1.94 -4.72
N SER A 201 25.92 -2.60 -5.84
CA SER A 201 25.63 -4.03 -6.06
C SER A 201 26.24 -4.95 -4.99
N SER A 202 27.37 -4.56 -4.39
CA SER A 202 27.98 -5.30 -3.28
C SER A 202 27.07 -5.35 -2.03
N THR A 203 26.35 -4.26 -1.75
CA THR A 203 25.38 -4.21 -0.64
C THR A 203 24.15 -5.04 -0.96
N ALA A 204 23.63 -4.93 -2.19
CA ALA A 204 22.51 -5.76 -2.64
C ALA A 204 22.83 -7.26 -2.53
N SER A 205 24.04 -7.67 -2.93
CA SER A 205 24.47 -9.08 -2.89
C SER A 205 24.78 -9.58 -1.47
N SER A 206 25.44 -8.78 -0.63
CA SER A 206 25.88 -9.24 0.71
C SER A 206 24.83 -9.09 1.81
N VAL A 207 23.97 -8.06 1.74
CA VAL A 207 23.01 -7.72 2.80
C VAL A 207 21.59 -8.13 2.42
N LEU A 208 21.12 -7.77 1.23
CA LEU A 208 19.71 -7.98 0.84
C LEU A 208 19.46 -9.39 0.31
N TRP A 209 20.33 -9.89 -0.58
CA TRP A 209 20.12 -11.16 -1.26
C TRP A 209 19.90 -12.35 -0.31
N PRO A 210 20.61 -12.50 0.82
CA PRO A 210 20.33 -13.60 1.76
C PRO A 210 18.90 -13.59 2.30
N VAL A 211 18.33 -12.42 2.58
CA VAL A 211 16.93 -12.27 3.02
C VAL A 211 15.98 -12.63 1.90
N ILE A 212 16.19 -12.04 0.71
CA ILE A 212 15.37 -12.28 -0.49
C ILE A 212 15.36 -13.76 -0.86
N ARG A 213 16.53 -14.43 -0.85
CA ARG A 213 16.66 -15.82 -1.26
C ARG A 213 15.83 -16.76 -0.38
N ASN A 214 15.77 -16.54 0.93
CA ASN A 214 14.94 -17.35 1.83
C ASN A 214 13.46 -17.25 1.45
N ASP A 215 12.99 -16.03 1.16
CA ASP A 215 11.60 -15.80 0.78
C ASP A 215 11.27 -16.39 -0.60
N LEU A 216 12.16 -16.25 -1.58
CA LEU A 216 11.97 -16.86 -2.91
C LEU A 216 11.98 -18.39 -2.84
N ASN A 217 12.83 -18.96 -2.00
CA ASN A 217 12.86 -20.41 -1.74
C ASN A 217 11.55 -20.88 -1.09
N TYR A 218 11.01 -20.11 -0.14
CA TYR A 218 9.69 -20.40 0.42
C TYR A 218 8.61 -20.43 -0.65
N VAL A 219 8.57 -19.40 -1.51
CA VAL A 219 7.60 -19.35 -2.60
C VAL A 219 7.76 -20.56 -3.53
N ALA A 220 8.98 -20.85 -3.99
CA ALA A 220 9.24 -21.98 -4.87
C ALA A 220 8.88 -23.34 -4.27
N GLN A 221 8.95 -23.48 -2.94
CA GLN A 221 8.65 -24.72 -2.22
C GLN A 221 7.17 -24.89 -1.86
N TYR A 222 6.47 -23.79 -1.51
CA TYR A 222 5.16 -23.85 -0.85
C TYR A 222 4.01 -23.22 -1.64
N TRP A 223 4.24 -22.62 -2.83
CA TRP A 223 3.18 -21.94 -3.60
C TRP A 223 1.97 -22.84 -3.93
N ASN A 224 2.20 -24.13 -4.18
CA ASN A 224 1.16 -25.09 -4.53
C ASN A 224 0.55 -25.80 -3.31
N GLN A 225 0.61 -25.17 -2.13
CA GLN A 225 -0.07 -25.61 -0.91
C GLN A 225 -1.08 -24.57 -0.47
N THR A 226 -2.18 -25.00 0.15
CA THR A 226 -3.18 -24.07 0.68
C THR A 226 -2.61 -23.27 1.85
N GLY A 227 -3.16 -22.08 2.05
CA GLY A 227 -2.89 -21.18 3.16
C GLY A 227 -4.10 -20.27 3.37
N PHE A 228 -4.03 -19.38 4.35
CA PHE A 228 -5.05 -18.35 4.54
C PHE A 228 -4.86 -17.22 3.53
N ASP A 229 -5.96 -16.60 3.13
CA ASP A 229 -5.96 -15.43 2.26
C ASP A 229 -5.54 -14.15 3.00
N LEU A 230 -5.43 -13.04 2.27
CA LEU A 230 -5.06 -11.73 2.83
C LEU A 230 -6.07 -11.18 3.85
N TRP A 231 -7.25 -11.77 3.96
CA TRP A 231 -8.23 -11.40 4.99
C TRP A 231 -8.12 -12.26 6.24
N GLU A 232 -7.17 -13.22 6.25
CA GLU A 232 -6.86 -14.11 7.37
C GLU A 232 -8.01 -15.08 7.71
N GLU A 233 -8.90 -15.34 6.74
CA GLU A 233 -10.19 -16.00 6.98
C GLU A 233 -10.34 -17.30 6.18
N VAL A 234 -10.02 -17.26 4.88
CA VAL A 234 -10.31 -18.37 3.97
C VAL A 234 -9.05 -19.20 3.76
N GLN A 235 -9.06 -20.42 4.30
CA GLN A 235 -8.04 -21.40 3.99
C GLN A 235 -8.30 -22.01 2.61
N GLY A 236 -7.38 -21.79 1.66
CA GLY A 236 -7.48 -22.26 0.29
C GLY A 236 -6.30 -21.77 -0.57
N SER A 237 -6.56 -21.50 -1.84
CA SER A 237 -5.64 -20.82 -2.75
C SER A 237 -6.21 -19.45 -3.07
N SER A 238 -5.48 -18.39 -2.72
CA SER A 238 -5.91 -17.00 -2.89
C SER A 238 -5.27 -16.33 -4.10
N PHE A 239 -6.06 -15.58 -4.88
CA PHE A 239 -5.61 -14.94 -6.12
C PHE A 239 -4.51 -13.91 -5.85
N PHE A 240 -4.71 -13.02 -4.86
CA PHE A 240 -3.70 -12.07 -4.39
C PHE A 240 -2.37 -12.75 -4.01
N THR A 241 -2.44 -13.86 -3.28
CA THR A 241 -1.25 -14.62 -2.87
C THR A 241 -0.52 -15.19 -4.08
N VAL A 242 -1.22 -15.89 -4.98
CA VAL A 242 -0.61 -16.53 -6.16
C VAL A 242 -0.03 -15.48 -7.11
N ALA A 243 -0.72 -14.35 -7.33
CA ALA A 243 -0.23 -13.28 -8.18
C ALA A 243 1.06 -12.65 -7.61
N SER A 244 1.09 -12.37 -6.31
CA SER A 244 2.27 -11.82 -5.62
C SER A 244 3.45 -12.80 -5.64
N GLN A 245 3.19 -14.10 -5.46
CA GLN A 245 4.20 -15.16 -5.56
C GLN A 245 4.80 -15.25 -6.96
N HIS A 246 3.98 -15.18 -8.00
CA HIS A 246 4.46 -15.14 -9.39
C HIS A 246 5.41 -13.96 -9.61
N ARG A 247 4.97 -12.75 -9.23
CA ARG A 247 5.80 -11.54 -9.33
C ARG A 247 7.11 -11.68 -8.58
N ALA A 248 7.09 -12.17 -7.34
CA ALA A 248 8.30 -12.34 -6.54
C ALA A 248 9.34 -13.24 -7.23
N LEU A 249 8.92 -14.38 -7.80
CA LEU A 249 9.84 -15.28 -8.51
C LEU A 249 10.43 -14.63 -9.78
N VAL A 250 9.60 -13.93 -10.56
CA VAL A 250 10.05 -13.23 -11.78
C VAL A 250 11.07 -12.13 -11.43
N GLU A 251 10.75 -11.28 -10.45
CA GLU A 251 11.65 -10.23 -9.99
C GLU A 251 12.93 -10.79 -9.36
N GLY A 252 12.79 -11.88 -8.59
CA GLY A 252 13.90 -12.58 -7.94
C GLY A 252 14.90 -13.13 -8.95
N SER A 253 14.42 -13.77 -10.03
CA SER A 253 15.27 -14.23 -11.13
C SER A 253 15.99 -13.07 -11.83
N ALA A 254 15.29 -11.97 -12.09
CA ALA A 254 15.89 -10.79 -12.73
C ALA A 254 16.99 -10.16 -11.85
N LEU A 255 16.73 -9.99 -10.55
CA LEU A 255 17.72 -9.46 -9.61
C LEU A 255 18.92 -10.41 -9.49
N ALA A 256 18.70 -11.73 -9.37
CA ALA A 256 19.77 -12.71 -9.29
C ALA A 256 20.77 -12.54 -10.44
N ARG A 257 20.25 -12.48 -11.68
CA ARG A 257 21.06 -12.26 -12.89
C ARG A 257 21.83 -10.96 -12.84
N SER A 258 21.21 -9.86 -12.39
CA SER A 258 21.89 -8.56 -12.27
C SER A 258 23.02 -8.54 -11.23
N LEU A 259 22.98 -9.45 -10.25
CA LEU A 259 24.00 -9.62 -9.22
C LEU A 259 25.06 -10.68 -9.57
N GLY A 260 24.97 -11.31 -10.75
CA GLY A 260 25.85 -12.44 -11.13
C GLY A 260 25.52 -13.73 -10.38
N LEU A 261 24.31 -13.86 -9.86
CA LEU A 261 23.78 -15.02 -9.14
C LEU A 261 22.72 -15.74 -10.01
N SER A 262 22.23 -16.88 -9.54
CA SER A 262 21.14 -17.62 -10.18
C SER A 262 19.97 -17.86 -9.23
N CYS A 263 18.76 -17.95 -9.78
CA CYS A 263 17.59 -18.47 -9.09
C CYS A 263 16.88 -19.52 -9.96
N ASN A 264 17.51 -20.68 -10.12
CA ASN A 264 16.97 -21.76 -10.96
C ASN A 264 15.56 -22.21 -10.51
N ALA A 265 15.29 -22.17 -9.20
CA ALA A 265 13.96 -22.46 -8.65
C ALA A 265 12.92 -21.43 -9.11
N CYS A 266 13.29 -20.14 -9.15
CA CYS A 266 12.42 -19.09 -9.67
C CYS A 266 12.04 -19.35 -11.13
N ASP A 267 13.03 -19.64 -11.98
CA ASP A 267 12.83 -19.85 -13.41
C ASP A 267 11.97 -21.09 -13.71
N ALA A 268 12.16 -22.16 -12.92
CA ALA A 268 11.40 -23.40 -13.08
C ALA A 268 9.93 -23.28 -12.60
N VAL A 269 9.69 -22.48 -11.55
CA VAL A 269 8.40 -22.44 -10.86
C VAL A 269 7.50 -21.31 -11.37
N ALA A 270 8.04 -20.12 -11.69
CA ALA A 270 7.22 -18.95 -12.05
C ALA A 270 6.20 -19.22 -13.18
N PRO A 271 6.54 -19.90 -14.31
CA PRO A 271 5.56 -20.19 -15.35
C PRO A 271 4.40 -21.08 -14.87
N GLN A 272 4.64 -21.97 -13.90
CA GLN A 272 3.61 -22.84 -13.33
C GLN A 272 2.68 -22.09 -12.39
N VAL A 273 3.22 -21.14 -11.61
CA VAL A 273 2.41 -20.22 -10.79
C VAL A 273 1.48 -19.39 -11.69
N LEU A 274 1.99 -18.85 -12.80
CA LEU A 274 1.18 -18.11 -13.78
C LEU A 274 0.10 -19.00 -14.41
N CYS A 275 0.43 -20.25 -14.74
CA CYS A 275 -0.54 -21.21 -15.27
C CYS A 275 -1.68 -21.48 -14.27
N PHE A 276 -1.35 -21.62 -13.00
CA PHE A 276 -2.35 -21.79 -11.94
C PHE A 276 -3.18 -20.52 -11.71
N LEU A 277 -2.58 -19.33 -11.82
CA LEU A 277 -3.28 -18.04 -11.71
C LEU A 277 -4.45 -17.93 -12.69
N GLY A 278 -4.32 -18.51 -13.89
CA GLY A 278 -5.40 -18.58 -14.88
C GLY A 278 -6.65 -19.38 -14.43
N ARG A 279 -6.52 -20.26 -13.43
CA ARG A 279 -7.62 -21.11 -12.90
C ARG A 279 -8.64 -20.35 -12.06
N PHE A 280 -8.32 -19.14 -11.63
CA PHE A 280 -9.22 -18.28 -10.86
C PHE A 280 -10.27 -17.59 -11.73
N TRP A 281 -10.08 -17.54 -13.05
CA TRP A 281 -11.06 -16.93 -13.96
C TRP A 281 -12.32 -17.79 -14.05
N SER A 282 -13.48 -17.17 -13.81
CA SER A 282 -14.79 -17.79 -14.05
C SER A 282 -15.38 -17.28 -15.36
N PRO A 283 -15.39 -18.09 -16.44
CA PRO A 283 -15.96 -17.66 -17.73
C PRO A 283 -17.47 -17.37 -17.65
N SER A 284 -18.21 -18.13 -16.83
CA SER A 284 -19.65 -17.93 -16.66
C SER A 284 -19.97 -16.71 -15.78
N GLY A 285 -19.13 -16.43 -14.79
CA GLY A 285 -19.25 -15.24 -13.94
C GLY A 285 -18.77 -13.96 -14.62
N ASN A 286 -17.81 -14.07 -15.55
CA ASN A 286 -17.07 -12.96 -16.14
C ASN A 286 -16.27 -12.13 -15.11
N TYR A 287 -15.66 -12.81 -14.12
CA TYR A 287 -14.73 -12.22 -13.14
C TYR A 287 -13.74 -13.26 -12.61
N MET A 288 -12.66 -12.80 -11.97
CA MET A 288 -11.76 -13.64 -11.17
C MET A 288 -12.41 -13.96 -9.82
N ILE A 289 -12.53 -15.25 -9.50
CA ILE A 289 -12.90 -15.72 -8.16
C ILE A 289 -11.69 -15.50 -7.25
N ALA A 290 -11.84 -14.82 -6.12
CA ALA A 290 -10.68 -14.50 -5.28
C ALA A 290 -10.03 -15.69 -4.57
N ASN A 291 -10.82 -16.69 -4.17
CA ASN A 291 -10.35 -17.86 -3.45
C ASN A 291 -10.93 -19.14 -4.09
N ILE A 292 -10.05 -20.08 -4.45
CA ILE A 292 -10.42 -21.42 -4.93
C ILE A 292 -9.81 -22.49 -4.00
N ASN A 293 -10.20 -23.76 -4.15
CA ASN A 293 -9.70 -24.86 -3.31
C ASN A 293 -9.91 -24.63 -1.80
N GLY A 294 -10.98 -23.91 -1.43
CA GLY A 294 -11.37 -23.59 -0.06
C GLY A 294 -12.88 -23.42 0.06
N ASN A 295 -13.37 -22.99 1.22
CA ASN A 295 -14.81 -22.96 1.51
C ASN A 295 -15.49 -21.62 1.11
N GLY A 296 -16.28 -21.69 0.03
CA GLY A 296 -17.65 -21.15 -0.08
C GLY A 296 -17.97 -19.68 0.22
N ARG A 297 -17.52 -18.75 -0.63
CA ARG A 297 -18.13 -17.42 -0.83
C ARG A 297 -18.45 -17.21 -2.31
N SER A 298 -19.12 -16.13 -2.69
CA SER A 298 -19.28 -15.81 -4.11
C SER A 298 -17.95 -15.55 -4.82
N GLY A 299 -16.88 -15.22 -4.09
CA GLY A 299 -15.57 -14.94 -4.66
C GLY A 299 -15.44 -13.55 -5.29
N ARG A 300 -16.49 -12.72 -5.19
CA ARG A 300 -16.49 -11.30 -5.58
C ARG A 300 -15.85 -10.50 -4.46
N ASP A 301 -14.56 -10.25 -4.57
CA ASP A 301 -13.75 -9.76 -3.46
C ASP A 301 -12.69 -8.77 -3.97
N ALA A 302 -12.46 -7.69 -3.23
CA ALA A 302 -11.45 -6.67 -3.50
C ALA A 302 -10.02 -7.24 -3.56
N ASN A 303 -9.78 -8.45 -3.02
CA ASN A 303 -8.61 -9.28 -3.27
C ASN A 303 -8.11 -9.21 -4.71
N VAL A 304 -9.01 -9.33 -5.70
CA VAL A 304 -8.60 -9.35 -7.11
C VAL A 304 -8.18 -7.97 -7.62
N ILE A 305 -8.80 -6.90 -7.11
CA ILE A 305 -8.41 -5.52 -7.42
C ILE A 305 -7.04 -5.23 -6.81
N LEU A 306 -6.84 -5.60 -5.54
CA LEU A 306 -5.55 -5.49 -4.84
C LEU A 306 -4.45 -6.25 -5.59
N ALA A 307 -4.74 -7.47 -6.04
CA ALA A 307 -3.80 -8.26 -6.83
C ALA A 307 -3.40 -7.55 -8.13
N SER A 308 -4.36 -6.91 -8.82
CA SER A 308 -4.09 -6.18 -10.06
C SER A 308 -3.19 -4.96 -9.83
N ILE A 309 -3.46 -4.14 -8.81
CA ILE A 309 -2.66 -2.93 -8.55
C ILE A 309 -1.26 -3.27 -8.04
N HIS A 310 -1.14 -4.32 -7.21
CA HIS A 310 0.14 -4.75 -6.66
C HIS A 310 0.97 -5.60 -7.64
N ASN A 311 0.43 -5.93 -8.82
CA ASN A 311 1.16 -6.57 -9.92
C ASN A 311 1.19 -5.70 -11.20
N PHE A 312 0.91 -4.41 -11.07
CA PHE A 312 0.93 -3.49 -12.19
C PHE A 312 2.34 -3.32 -12.79
N ASP A 313 2.45 -3.46 -14.11
CA ASP A 313 3.61 -3.09 -14.91
C ASP A 313 3.17 -2.57 -16.29
N PRO A 314 3.38 -1.28 -16.61
CA PRO A 314 2.98 -0.75 -17.92
C PRO A 314 3.76 -1.36 -19.09
N ALA A 315 4.91 -2.00 -18.87
CA ALA A 315 5.75 -2.58 -19.92
C ALA A 315 5.08 -3.75 -20.65
N VAL A 316 4.08 -4.39 -20.02
CA VAL A 316 3.28 -5.47 -20.62
C VAL A 316 1.84 -5.07 -20.94
N ALA A 317 1.59 -3.76 -20.98
CA ALA A 317 0.34 -3.18 -21.42
C ALA A 317 -0.89 -3.80 -20.73
N CYS A 318 -1.89 -4.26 -21.50
CA CYS A 318 -3.14 -4.83 -21.00
C CYS A 318 -3.14 -6.35 -20.97
N ASP A 319 -1.99 -6.95 -20.65
CA ASP A 319 -1.84 -8.41 -20.57
C ASP A 319 -2.82 -9.02 -19.56
N ALA A 320 -3.66 -9.93 -20.05
CA ALA A 320 -4.68 -10.60 -19.25
C ALA A 320 -4.16 -11.82 -18.49
N ALA A 321 -2.98 -12.36 -18.84
CA ALA A 321 -2.38 -13.50 -18.16
C ALA A 321 -1.85 -13.09 -16.77
N THR A 322 -1.17 -11.95 -16.70
CA THR A 322 -0.70 -11.34 -15.44
C THR A 322 -1.71 -10.38 -14.81
N PHE A 323 -2.94 -10.32 -15.35
CA PHE A 323 -4.06 -9.56 -14.80
C PHE A 323 -3.77 -8.05 -14.65
N GLN A 324 -3.14 -7.46 -15.67
CA GLN A 324 -2.82 -6.04 -15.67
C GLN A 324 -4.08 -5.17 -15.54
N PRO A 325 -4.00 -3.98 -14.92
CA PRO A 325 -5.16 -3.14 -14.61
C PRO A 325 -6.06 -2.80 -15.81
N CYS A 326 -5.49 -2.61 -17.01
CA CYS A 326 -6.26 -2.37 -18.24
C CYS A 326 -6.65 -3.62 -19.03
N SER A 327 -6.27 -4.82 -18.56
CA SER A 327 -6.71 -6.06 -19.19
C SER A 327 -8.23 -6.21 -19.10
N ASP A 328 -8.82 -6.86 -20.10
CA ASP A 328 -10.27 -7.01 -20.15
C ASP A 328 -10.83 -7.79 -18.96
N LYS A 329 -10.13 -8.84 -18.51
CA LYS A 329 -10.47 -9.60 -17.30
C LYS A 329 -10.40 -8.75 -16.02
N ALA A 330 -9.42 -7.85 -15.90
CA ALA A 330 -9.31 -6.98 -14.73
C ALA A 330 -10.43 -5.94 -14.68
N LEU A 331 -10.80 -5.35 -15.83
CA LEU A 331 -11.93 -4.41 -15.92
C LEU A 331 -13.28 -5.09 -15.69
N ALA A 332 -13.46 -6.30 -16.22
CA ALA A 332 -14.67 -7.09 -15.97
C ALA A 332 -14.81 -7.44 -14.48
N SER A 333 -13.72 -7.89 -13.86
CA SER A 333 -13.69 -8.20 -12.42
C SER A 333 -13.94 -6.95 -11.56
N HIS A 334 -13.32 -5.81 -11.93
CA HIS A 334 -13.55 -4.53 -11.25
C HIS A 334 -15.03 -4.17 -11.21
N LYS A 335 -15.74 -4.26 -12.36
CA LYS A 335 -17.18 -4.02 -12.41
C LYS A 335 -17.94 -4.95 -11.48
N VAL A 336 -17.70 -6.26 -11.58
CA VAL A 336 -18.45 -7.27 -10.79
C VAL A 336 -18.23 -7.08 -9.29
N VAL A 337 -17.00 -6.80 -8.87
CA VAL A 337 -16.66 -6.57 -7.46
C VAL A 337 -17.31 -5.29 -6.95
N VAL A 338 -17.16 -4.16 -7.67
CA VAL A 338 -17.77 -2.90 -7.24
C VAL A 338 -19.29 -3.01 -7.18
N ASP A 339 -19.92 -3.60 -8.20
CA ASP A 339 -21.38 -3.75 -8.26
C ASP A 339 -21.94 -4.57 -7.10
N ALA A 340 -21.16 -5.49 -6.54
CA ALA A 340 -21.57 -6.27 -5.37
C ALA A 340 -21.81 -5.41 -4.11
N PHE A 341 -21.24 -4.21 -4.03
CA PHE A 341 -21.39 -3.30 -2.90
C PHE A 341 -22.48 -2.23 -3.08
N ARG A 342 -23.03 -2.07 -4.29
CA ARG A 342 -23.99 -1.00 -4.60
C ARG A 342 -25.26 -1.07 -3.79
N SER A 343 -25.79 -2.27 -3.56
CA SER A 343 -27.10 -2.49 -2.92
C SER A 343 -27.03 -2.84 -1.44
N ILE A 344 -25.85 -3.09 -0.88
CA ILE A 344 -25.71 -3.59 0.50
C ILE A 344 -25.29 -2.49 1.49
N TYR A 345 -24.69 -1.40 1.04
CA TYR A 345 -24.33 -0.28 1.92
C TYR A 345 -25.31 0.86 1.77
N VAL A 346 -25.83 1.37 2.89
CA VAL A 346 -26.80 2.47 2.90
C VAL A 346 -26.19 3.73 2.29
N ILE A 347 -24.91 3.98 2.54
CA ILE A 347 -24.16 5.11 1.97
C ILE A 347 -24.02 5.05 0.44
N ASN A 348 -24.29 3.90 -0.18
CA ASN A 348 -24.26 3.72 -1.63
C ASN A 348 -25.67 3.85 -2.28
N ASN A 349 -26.73 4.03 -1.48
CA ASN A 349 -28.10 4.05 -1.97
C ASN A 349 -28.33 5.19 -2.97
N GLY A 350 -28.95 4.86 -4.11
CA GLY A 350 -29.31 5.82 -5.15
C GLY A 350 -28.15 6.31 -6.00
N ILE A 351 -26.92 5.85 -5.76
CA ILE A 351 -25.77 6.20 -6.60
C ILE A 351 -25.83 5.46 -7.94
N ALA A 352 -25.78 6.19 -9.04
CA ALA A 352 -25.92 5.65 -10.39
C ALA A 352 -24.82 4.64 -10.76
N GLN A 353 -25.14 3.71 -11.66
CA GLN A 353 -24.23 2.67 -12.15
C GLN A 353 -22.93 3.23 -12.77
N SER A 354 -22.99 4.42 -13.35
CA SER A 354 -21.84 5.14 -13.92
C SER A 354 -20.93 5.78 -12.87
N SER A 355 -21.36 5.86 -11.62
CA SER A 355 -20.70 6.61 -10.54
C SER A 355 -19.98 5.67 -9.56
N ALA A 356 -18.88 6.18 -8.99
CA ALA A 356 -18.10 5.50 -7.97
C ALA A 356 -18.89 5.40 -6.66
N ILE A 357 -18.53 4.40 -5.85
CA ILE A 357 -19.19 4.08 -4.58
C ILE A 357 -18.15 3.65 -3.54
N ALA A 358 -18.57 3.50 -2.28
CA ALA A 358 -17.75 2.90 -1.24
C ALA A 358 -17.62 1.37 -1.44
N VAL A 359 -16.41 0.84 -1.33
CA VAL A 359 -16.08 -0.57 -1.62
C VAL A 359 -15.52 -1.25 -0.36
N GLY A 360 -16.06 -2.42 -0.01
CA GLY A 360 -15.59 -3.25 1.11
C GLY A 360 -14.61 -4.34 0.68
N ARG A 361 -14.41 -5.36 1.53
CA ARG A 361 -13.62 -6.55 1.18
C ARG A 361 -14.38 -7.47 0.24
N TYR A 362 -15.50 -8.03 0.69
CA TYR A 362 -16.40 -8.90 -0.07
C TYR A 362 -17.84 -8.72 0.45
N PRO A 363 -18.89 -9.02 -0.34
CA PRO A 363 -20.27 -8.67 0.03
C PRO A 363 -20.84 -9.49 1.20
N GLU A 364 -20.26 -10.66 1.49
CA GLU A 364 -20.62 -11.51 2.63
C GLU A 364 -19.91 -11.13 3.94
N ASP A 365 -19.16 -10.03 3.96
CA ASP A 365 -18.36 -9.61 5.12
C ASP A 365 -19.23 -9.33 6.35
N SER A 366 -18.76 -9.80 7.50
CA SER A 366 -19.37 -9.62 8.81
C SER A 366 -18.42 -9.05 9.86
N TYR A 367 -17.13 -8.84 9.53
CA TYR A 367 -16.16 -8.26 10.45
C TYR A 367 -16.53 -6.79 10.74
N TYR A 368 -16.73 -6.46 12.02
CA TYR A 368 -17.34 -5.19 12.46
C TYR A 368 -18.66 -4.84 11.74
N GLY A 369 -19.43 -5.85 11.31
CA GLY A 369 -20.70 -5.66 10.59
C GLY A 369 -20.58 -5.54 9.06
N GLY A 370 -19.37 -5.72 8.51
CA GLY A 370 -19.11 -5.73 7.07
C GLY A 370 -19.25 -4.35 6.45
N ASN A 371 -18.16 -3.60 6.40
CA ASN A 371 -18.16 -2.20 5.99
C ASN A 371 -17.30 -1.95 4.74
N PRO A 372 -17.44 -0.77 4.13
CA PRO A 372 -16.40 -0.20 3.29
C PRO A 372 -15.04 -0.10 3.99
N TRP A 373 -13.98 -0.27 3.20
CA TRP A 373 -12.60 -0.07 3.65
C TRP A 373 -11.96 1.05 2.84
N TYR A 374 -11.19 1.91 3.49
CA TYR A 374 -10.48 3.00 2.81
C TYR A 374 -9.55 2.44 1.73
N LEU A 375 -8.70 1.47 2.08
CA LEU A 375 -7.75 0.85 1.16
C LEU A 375 -8.42 0.19 -0.05
N ASN A 376 -9.61 -0.43 0.10
CA ASN A 376 -10.29 -1.09 -1.01
C ASN A 376 -10.98 -0.08 -1.95
N THR A 377 -11.50 1.01 -1.40
CA THR A 377 -12.05 2.12 -2.19
C THR A 377 -10.93 2.83 -2.96
N LEU A 378 -9.78 3.03 -2.33
CA LEU A 378 -8.57 3.58 -2.97
C LEU A 378 -7.99 2.63 -4.04
N ALA A 379 -7.95 1.32 -3.78
CA ALA A 379 -7.48 0.33 -4.74
C ALA A 379 -8.35 0.30 -6.01
N ALA A 380 -9.66 0.48 -5.87
CA ALA A 380 -10.56 0.64 -7.02
C ALA A 380 -10.19 1.87 -7.87
N ALA A 381 -9.86 3.01 -7.23
CA ALA A 381 -9.35 4.18 -7.94
C ALA A 381 -8.01 3.88 -8.64
N GLU A 382 -7.07 3.28 -7.90
CA GLU A 382 -5.71 3.02 -8.37
C GLU A 382 -5.67 2.12 -9.61
N GLN A 383 -6.49 1.05 -9.64
CA GLN A 383 -6.59 0.18 -10.83
C GLN A 383 -6.96 0.98 -12.08
N LEU A 384 -7.90 1.93 -11.94
CA LEU A 384 -8.35 2.76 -13.06
C LEU A 384 -7.30 3.78 -13.47
N TYR A 385 -6.57 4.40 -12.53
CA TYR A 385 -5.44 5.28 -12.84
C TYR A 385 -4.34 4.53 -13.59
N ASN A 386 -4.01 3.30 -13.17
CA ASN A 386 -3.05 2.45 -13.87
C ASN A 386 -3.52 2.11 -15.30
N ALA A 387 -4.81 1.79 -15.47
CA ALA A 387 -5.36 1.52 -16.79
C ALA A 387 -5.32 2.76 -17.71
N LEU A 388 -5.70 3.92 -17.18
CA LEU A 388 -5.62 5.21 -17.88
C LEU A 388 -4.20 5.56 -18.28
N TYR A 389 -3.21 5.29 -17.43
CA TYR A 389 -1.80 5.49 -17.76
C TYR A 389 -1.41 4.68 -19.00
N VAL A 390 -1.70 3.38 -19.02
CA VAL A 390 -1.35 2.49 -20.14
C VAL A 390 -2.07 2.90 -21.42
N TRP A 391 -3.37 3.16 -21.40
CA TRP A 391 -4.12 3.57 -22.60
C TRP A 391 -3.60 4.88 -23.20
N LYS A 392 -3.21 5.84 -22.36
CA LYS A 392 -2.58 7.09 -22.81
C LYS A 392 -1.22 6.85 -23.44
N GLN A 393 -0.40 5.98 -22.85
CA GLN A 393 0.90 5.59 -23.42
C GLN A 393 0.75 4.88 -24.77
N GLN A 394 -0.22 3.97 -24.89
CA GLN A 394 -0.47 3.23 -26.12
C GLN A 394 -1.19 4.06 -27.20
N GLY A 395 -1.84 5.16 -26.82
CA GLY A 395 -2.68 5.94 -27.71
C GLY A 395 -3.90 5.16 -28.23
N SER A 396 -4.36 4.14 -27.52
CA SER A 396 -5.55 3.37 -27.88
C SER A 396 -6.20 2.65 -26.70
N ILE A 397 -7.49 2.32 -26.85
CA ILE A 397 -8.26 1.47 -25.93
C ILE A 397 -8.90 0.36 -26.74
N THR A 398 -8.67 -0.89 -26.35
CA THR A 398 -9.41 -2.03 -26.91
C THR A 398 -10.53 -2.46 -25.97
N VAL A 399 -11.76 -2.38 -26.46
CA VAL A 399 -12.95 -2.92 -25.80
C VAL A 399 -13.20 -4.31 -26.35
N THR A 400 -13.19 -5.33 -25.49
CA THR A 400 -13.49 -6.71 -25.85
C THR A 400 -14.90 -7.07 -25.40
N GLN A 401 -15.40 -8.25 -25.76
CA GLN A 401 -16.68 -8.73 -25.21
C GLN A 401 -16.62 -8.91 -23.69
N ILE A 402 -15.45 -9.27 -23.13
CA ILE A 402 -15.24 -9.48 -21.71
C ILE A 402 -15.37 -8.14 -20.95
N SER A 403 -14.72 -7.08 -21.45
CA SER A 403 -14.72 -5.76 -20.80
C SER A 403 -15.89 -4.85 -21.20
N LEU A 404 -16.70 -5.24 -22.20
CA LEU A 404 -17.82 -4.44 -22.69
C LEU A 404 -18.79 -3.97 -21.58
N PRO A 405 -19.20 -4.82 -20.60
CA PRO A 405 -20.08 -4.37 -19.53
C PRO A 405 -19.49 -3.26 -18.67
N PHE A 406 -18.17 -3.26 -18.44
CA PHE A 406 -17.48 -2.20 -17.70
C PHE A 406 -17.62 -0.85 -18.42
N PHE A 407 -17.38 -0.81 -19.73
CA PHE A 407 -17.44 0.44 -20.48
C PHE A 407 -18.88 0.94 -20.70
N ARG A 408 -19.84 0.03 -20.93
CA ARG A 408 -21.24 0.40 -21.19
C ARG A 408 -21.93 1.15 -20.06
N ASP A 409 -21.59 0.85 -18.81
CA ASP A 409 -22.12 1.57 -17.65
C ASP A 409 -21.84 3.09 -17.71
N ARG A 410 -20.76 3.51 -18.39
CA ARG A 410 -20.34 4.91 -18.49
C ARG A 410 -20.57 5.49 -19.89
N LEU A 411 -20.51 4.65 -20.92
CA LEU A 411 -20.71 5.01 -22.32
C LEU A 411 -21.62 3.98 -23.00
N GLY A 412 -22.94 4.11 -22.83
CA GLY A 412 -23.92 3.07 -23.22
C GLY A 412 -23.90 2.65 -24.69
N SER A 413 -23.41 3.48 -25.60
CA SER A 413 -23.33 3.19 -27.04
C SER A 413 -22.02 2.52 -27.47
N VAL A 414 -21.08 2.25 -26.56
CA VAL A 414 -19.79 1.63 -26.90
C VAL A 414 -19.98 0.18 -27.37
N ALA A 415 -19.17 -0.22 -28.36
CA ALA A 415 -19.14 -1.57 -28.91
C ALA A 415 -17.72 -2.16 -28.77
N PRO A 416 -17.55 -3.48 -28.96
CA PRO A 416 -16.23 -4.06 -29.07
C PRO A 416 -15.45 -3.49 -30.27
N GLY A 417 -14.17 -3.21 -30.06
CA GLY A 417 -13.31 -2.60 -31.07
C GLY A 417 -12.11 -1.90 -30.43
N THR A 418 -11.17 -1.48 -31.27
CA THR A 418 -10.02 -0.68 -30.84
C THR A 418 -10.23 0.77 -31.25
N TYR A 419 -10.19 1.65 -30.25
CA TYR A 419 -10.40 3.09 -30.40
C TYR A 419 -9.07 3.80 -30.26
N ALA A 420 -8.57 4.37 -31.35
CA ALA A 420 -7.32 5.16 -31.36
C ALA A 420 -7.53 6.54 -30.73
N SER A 421 -6.45 7.16 -30.24
CA SER A 421 -6.45 8.42 -29.50
C SER A 421 -7.08 9.61 -30.24
N GLY A 422 -7.09 9.58 -31.57
CA GLY A 422 -7.74 10.61 -32.40
C GLY A 422 -9.26 10.48 -32.52
N THR A 423 -9.88 9.43 -31.97
CA THR A 423 -11.33 9.21 -32.09
C THR A 423 -12.12 9.87 -30.95
N ALA A 424 -13.33 10.35 -31.25
CA ALA A 424 -14.22 10.90 -30.22
C ALA A 424 -14.60 9.87 -29.13
N THR A 425 -14.70 8.59 -29.51
CA THR A 425 -14.98 7.49 -28.58
C THR A 425 -13.84 7.30 -27.58
N TYR A 426 -12.58 7.30 -28.03
CA TYR A 426 -11.43 7.22 -27.13
C TYR A 426 -11.45 8.36 -26.10
N THR A 427 -11.63 9.61 -26.55
CA THR A 427 -11.67 10.77 -25.66
C THR A 427 -12.81 10.65 -24.64
N SER A 428 -13.98 10.19 -25.07
CA SER A 428 -15.13 9.97 -24.19
C SER A 428 -14.85 8.89 -23.14
N LEU A 429 -14.21 7.78 -23.54
CA LEU A 429 -13.83 6.70 -22.63
C LEU A 429 -12.77 7.15 -21.60
N ILE A 430 -11.70 7.83 -22.03
CA ILE A 430 -10.68 8.38 -21.13
C ILE A 430 -11.30 9.32 -20.11
N ASN A 431 -12.15 10.26 -20.55
CA ASN A 431 -12.80 11.21 -19.66
C ASN A 431 -13.74 10.53 -18.67
N ALA A 432 -14.55 9.59 -19.14
CA ALA A 432 -15.50 8.88 -18.30
C ALA A 432 -14.81 8.00 -17.25
N VAL A 433 -13.75 7.26 -17.64
CA VAL A 433 -12.99 6.44 -16.68
C VAL A 433 -12.17 7.30 -15.73
N SER A 434 -11.61 8.43 -16.17
CA SER A 434 -10.92 9.39 -15.29
C SER A 434 -11.87 9.96 -14.23
N ALA A 435 -13.08 10.37 -14.63
CA ALA A 435 -14.09 10.85 -13.69
C ALA A 435 -14.56 9.76 -12.72
N TYR A 436 -14.68 8.52 -13.19
CA TYR A 436 -15.04 7.38 -12.35
C TYR A 436 -13.93 7.05 -11.32
N ALA A 437 -12.66 7.14 -11.71
CA ALA A 437 -11.52 6.97 -10.80
C ALA A 437 -11.47 8.08 -9.73
N ASP A 438 -11.59 9.35 -10.14
CA ASP A 438 -11.67 10.49 -9.20
C ASP A 438 -12.88 10.39 -8.27
N GLY A 439 -13.98 9.78 -8.72
CA GLY A 439 -15.14 9.50 -7.88
C GLY A 439 -14.80 8.64 -6.66
N PHE A 440 -13.94 7.63 -6.79
CA PHE A 440 -13.52 6.80 -5.65
C PHE A 440 -12.63 7.56 -4.67
N MET A 441 -11.71 8.40 -5.19
CA MET A 441 -10.93 9.31 -4.34
C MET A 441 -11.86 10.28 -3.58
N ASN A 442 -12.92 10.78 -4.23
CA ASN A 442 -13.90 11.65 -3.60
C ASN A 442 -14.74 10.95 -2.53
N VAL A 443 -15.08 9.66 -2.71
CA VAL A 443 -15.74 8.86 -1.67
C VAL A 443 -14.85 8.81 -0.42
N VAL A 444 -13.55 8.55 -0.59
CA VAL A 444 -12.59 8.58 0.53
C VAL A 444 -12.50 9.96 1.16
N ALA A 445 -12.39 11.01 0.34
CA ALA A 445 -12.37 12.41 0.83
C ALA A 445 -13.60 12.77 1.66
N THR A 446 -14.76 12.20 1.31
CA THR A 446 -16.05 12.45 2.01
C THR A 446 -16.08 11.83 3.41
N TYR A 447 -15.44 10.67 3.59
CA TYR A 447 -15.50 9.88 4.83
C TYR A 447 -14.17 9.84 5.60
N ALA A 448 -13.12 10.49 5.10
CA ALA A 448 -11.88 10.70 5.85
C ALA A 448 -12.13 11.64 7.04
N GLN A 449 -11.39 11.43 8.13
CA GLN A 449 -11.51 12.31 9.29
C GLN A 449 -10.98 13.71 8.98
N THR A 450 -11.49 14.73 9.67
CA THR A 450 -11.10 16.13 9.42
C THR A 450 -9.61 16.41 9.68
N ASN A 451 -9.00 15.63 10.58
CA ASN A 451 -7.57 15.66 10.91
C ASN A 451 -6.69 14.88 9.91
N GLY A 452 -7.29 14.17 8.94
CA GLY A 452 -6.59 13.29 7.99
C GLY A 452 -6.28 11.91 8.53
N SER A 453 -6.90 11.49 9.65
CA SER A 453 -6.77 10.09 10.09
C SER A 453 -7.56 9.16 9.16
N LEU A 454 -6.93 8.07 8.75
CA LEU A 454 -7.54 7.00 7.96
C LEU A 454 -7.54 5.70 8.77
N ALA A 455 -8.71 5.32 9.28
CA ALA A 455 -8.91 4.04 9.96
C ALA A 455 -8.87 2.87 8.95
N GLU A 456 -9.15 1.66 9.43
CA GLU A 456 -9.34 0.48 8.59
C GLU A 456 -10.66 0.57 7.80
N GLN A 457 -11.74 0.94 8.47
CA GLN A 457 -13.10 0.90 7.93
C GLN A 457 -13.83 2.23 8.12
N PHE A 458 -14.85 2.46 7.30
CA PHE A 458 -15.86 3.48 7.55
C PHE A 458 -17.25 2.89 7.39
N SER A 459 -18.15 3.22 8.33
CA SER A 459 -19.43 2.55 8.55
C SER A 459 -20.29 2.52 7.29
N ARG A 460 -20.80 1.33 6.95
CA ARG A 460 -21.73 1.11 5.82
C ARG A 460 -23.03 1.92 5.91
N SER A 461 -23.37 2.43 7.10
CA SER A 461 -24.64 3.09 7.39
C SER A 461 -24.56 4.62 7.35
N ASN A 462 -23.48 5.19 7.87
CA ASN A 462 -23.34 6.63 8.10
C ASN A 462 -21.94 7.18 7.79
N GLY A 463 -21.00 6.33 7.34
CA GLY A 463 -19.66 6.74 6.95
C GLY A 463 -18.72 7.13 8.08
N GLN A 464 -19.09 6.92 9.35
CA GLN A 464 -18.19 7.17 10.49
C GLN A 464 -17.04 6.15 10.50
N PRO A 465 -15.79 6.57 10.75
CA PRO A 465 -14.65 5.66 10.90
C PRO A 465 -14.89 4.65 12.04
N LEU A 466 -14.38 3.43 11.89
CA LEU A 466 -14.43 2.38 12.90
C LEU A 466 -13.37 1.30 12.64
N SER A 467 -13.30 0.32 13.55
CA SER A 467 -12.22 -0.67 13.63
C SER A 467 -10.88 0.03 13.92
N ALA A 468 -9.76 -0.55 13.51
CA ALA A 468 -8.43 -0.03 13.81
C ALA A 468 -8.23 1.40 13.30
N ASP A 469 -7.93 2.33 14.20
CA ASP A 469 -7.55 3.70 13.88
C ASP A 469 -6.15 3.75 13.25
N ASP A 470 -5.88 4.81 12.47
CA ASP A 470 -4.57 5.08 11.85
C ASP A 470 -3.91 3.84 11.22
N LEU A 471 -4.67 3.09 10.42
CA LEU A 471 -4.19 1.86 9.80
C LEU A 471 -3.09 2.18 8.78
N THR A 472 -1.88 1.63 8.98
CA THR A 472 -0.72 1.93 8.13
C THR A 472 -0.95 1.58 6.67
N TRP A 473 -1.70 0.51 6.38
CA TRP A 473 -2.04 0.12 5.02
C TRP A 473 -3.04 1.10 4.36
N SER A 474 -3.98 1.70 5.10
CA SER A 474 -4.87 2.74 4.57
C SER A 474 -4.08 3.96 4.08
N TYR A 475 -3.07 4.39 4.85
CA TYR A 475 -2.16 5.46 4.42
C TYR A 475 -1.32 5.09 3.20
N ALA A 476 -0.76 3.87 3.18
CA ALA A 476 0.00 3.40 2.02
C ALA A 476 -0.85 3.35 0.76
N ALA A 477 -2.08 2.83 0.85
CA ALA A 477 -3.03 2.76 -0.26
C ALA A 477 -3.43 4.15 -0.77
N PHE A 478 -3.53 5.14 0.12
CA PHE A 478 -3.81 6.52 -0.28
C PHE A 478 -2.65 7.10 -1.10
N LEU A 479 -1.42 6.95 -0.57
CA LEU A 479 -0.21 7.46 -1.22
C LEU A 479 0.02 6.82 -2.59
N THR A 480 -0.17 5.50 -2.72
CA THR A 480 -0.01 4.81 -4.01
C THR A 480 -1.09 5.25 -5.01
N ALA A 481 -2.36 5.34 -4.60
CA ALA A 481 -3.43 5.82 -5.48
C ALA A 481 -3.18 7.26 -5.96
N ALA A 482 -2.74 8.15 -5.06
CA ALA A 482 -2.38 9.53 -5.39
C ALA A 482 -1.20 9.61 -6.38
N GLN A 483 -0.16 8.79 -6.20
CA GLN A 483 0.96 8.68 -7.16
C GLN A 483 0.49 8.22 -8.54
N ARG A 484 -0.35 7.18 -8.63
CA ARG A 484 -0.86 6.70 -9.94
C ARG A 484 -1.73 7.74 -10.62
N ARG A 485 -2.55 8.47 -9.87
CA ARG A 485 -3.30 9.61 -10.40
C ARG A 485 -2.39 10.69 -10.99
N ALA A 486 -1.26 10.95 -10.35
CA ALA A 486 -0.21 11.86 -10.82
C ALA A 486 0.69 11.26 -11.92
N ALA A 487 0.39 10.06 -12.41
CA ALA A 487 1.19 9.31 -13.39
C ALA A 487 2.63 8.99 -12.93
N VAL A 488 2.85 8.89 -11.61
CA VAL A 488 4.09 8.40 -10.99
C VAL A 488 3.99 6.88 -10.86
N ILE A 489 4.83 6.18 -11.61
CA ILE A 489 4.78 4.71 -11.79
C ILE A 489 6.03 4.09 -11.19
N PRO A 490 5.91 3.00 -10.40
CA PRO A 490 7.07 2.35 -9.81
C PRO A 490 7.92 1.68 -10.89
N PRO A 491 9.19 1.34 -10.57
CA PRO A 491 10.00 0.53 -11.45
C PRO A 491 9.29 -0.78 -11.86
N GLY A 492 9.35 -1.10 -13.15
CA GLY A 492 8.77 -2.32 -13.70
C GLY A 492 9.39 -3.60 -13.12
N TRP A 493 8.68 -4.71 -13.29
CA TRP A 493 9.01 -6.02 -12.73
C TRP A 493 8.97 -7.17 -13.75
N VAL A 494 8.18 -7.05 -14.81
CA VAL A 494 8.00 -8.08 -15.84
C VAL A 494 9.06 -7.98 -16.93
N SER A 495 9.65 -9.13 -17.30
CA SER A 495 10.25 -9.30 -18.62
C SER A 495 9.21 -9.86 -19.60
N PRO A 496 9.25 -9.57 -20.92
CA PRO A 496 8.28 -10.09 -21.88
C PRO A 496 8.09 -11.62 -21.87
N SER A 497 9.10 -12.39 -21.45
CA SER A 497 9.02 -13.84 -21.28
C SER A 497 8.14 -14.29 -20.09
N ALA A 498 7.94 -13.43 -19.10
CA ALA A 498 7.23 -13.74 -17.85
C ALA A 498 5.69 -13.64 -17.98
N THR A 499 5.16 -13.36 -19.17
CA THR A 499 3.72 -13.43 -19.48
C THR A 499 3.33 -14.71 -20.22
N SER A 500 4.31 -15.54 -20.59
CA SER A 500 4.07 -16.77 -21.34
C SER A 500 3.49 -17.87 -20.45
N VAL A 501 2.24 -18.25 -20.71
CA VAL A 501 1.56 -19.33 -19.99
C VAL A 501 1.94 -20.68 -20.62
N PRO A 502 2.47 -21.64 -19.84
CA PRO A 502 2.72 -23.00 -20.33
C PRO A 502 1.46 -23.67 -20.87
N GLY A 503 1.60 -24.48 -21.93
CA GLY A 503 0.47 -25.23 -22.51
C GLY A 503 -0.15 -26.26 -21.55
N ASN A 504 0.60 -26.71 -20.55
CA ASN A 504 0.14 -27.60 -19.48
C ASN A 504 0.60 -27.07 -18.12
N CYS A 505 -0.32 -26.93 -17.17
CA CYS A 505 0.02 -26.57 -15.79
C CYS A 505 0.47 -27.81 -15.01
N GLN A 506 1.57 -27.68 -14.28
CA GLN A 506 2.13 -28.70 -13.41
C GLN A 506 2.35 -28.15 -12.00
N ALA A 507 2.12 -28.97 -10.99
CA ALA A 507 2.33 -28.67 -9.58
C ALA A 507 3.83 -28.67 -9.18
N THR A 508 4.69 -28.06 -9.99
CA THR A 508 6.14 -28.08 -9.80
C THR A 508 6.52 -27.20 -8.62
N SER A 509 7.15 -27.79 -7.59
CA SER A 509 7.73 -27.08 -6.45
C SER A 509 9.18 -27.52 -6.27
N VAL A 510 10.05 -26.64 -5.78
CA VAL A 510 11.47 -26.92 -5.54
C VAL A 510 11.75 -26.73 -4.06
N VAL A 511 12.30 -27.76 -3.41
CA VAL A 511 12.71 -27.67 -2.00
C VAL A 511 13.82 -26.64 -1.85
N GLY A 512 13.57 -25.63 -1.02
CA GLY A 512 14.48 -24.53 -0.74
C GLY A 512 15.59 -24.92 0.22
N SER A 513 16.69 -24.16 0.17
CA SER A 513 17.72 -24.16 1.21
C SER A 513 17.67 -22.84 1.96
N TYR A 514 17.55 -22.90 3.28
CA TYR A 514 17.32 -21.74 4.12
C TYR A 514 18.51 -21.51 5.05
N ALA A 515 18.89 -20.25 5.23
CA ALA A 515 19.98 -19.88 6.13
C ALA A 515 19.72 -18.50 6.72
N SER A 516 20.07 -18.30 8.00
CA SER A 516 19.92 -17.00 8.65
C SER A 516 20.71 -15.92 7.91
N ALA A 517 20.06 -14.80 7.61
CA ALA A 517 20.73 -13.63 7.07
C ALA A 517 21.44 -12.89 8.21
N THR A 518 22.78 -12.93 8.24
CA THR A 518 23.58 -12.38 9.34
C THR A 518 24.13 -10.98 9.08
N ALA A 519 24.24 -10.59 7.81
CA ALA A 519 24.66 -9.24 7.43
C ALA A 519 23.45 -8.29 7.52
N THR A 520 23.42 -7.46 8.57
CA THR A 520 22.34 -6.47 8.79
C THR A 520 22.86 -5.03 8.89
N ALA A 521 24.15 -4.81 8.64
CA ALA A 521 24.76 -3.48 8.66
C ALA A 521 24.89 -2.95 7.23
N PHE A 522 24.54 -1.68 7.04
CA PHE A 522 24.65 -0.98 5.76
C PHE A 522 25.87 -0.05 5.76
N PRO A 523 26.59 0.07 4.63
CA PRO A 523 27.62 1.10 4.49
C PRO A 523 27.02 2.51 4.68
N ALA A 524 27.78 3.42 5.31
CA ALA A 524 27.36 4.80 5.45
C ALA A 524 27.32 5.53 4.08
N ASN A 525 26.47 6.55 3.97
CA ASN A 525 26.42 7.49 2.83
C ASN A 525 26.21 6.83 1.45
N GLN A 526 25.28 5.88 1.35
CA GLN A 526 24.84 5.36 0.05
C GLN A 526 23.91 6.36 -0.64
N THR A 527 24.50 7.39 -1.27
CA THR A 527 23.80 8.47 -1.96
C THR A 527 23.61 8.18 -3.46
N PRO A 528 22.67 8.84 -4.16
CA PRO A 528 22.50 8.66 -5.59
C PRO A 528 23.80 8.96 -6.37
N GLN A 529 24.20 8.07 -7.29
CA GLN A 529 25.38 8.23 -8.16
C GLN A 529 25.00 8.53 -9.61
N THR A 530 23.81 8.13 -10.02
CA THR A 530 23.21 8.46 -11.32
C THR A 530 22.23 9.62 -11.13
N GLY A 531 22.10 10.53 -12.11
CA GLY A 531 21.32 11.79 -12.07
C GLY A 531 19.81 11.69 -11.80
N VAL A 532 19.41 10.97 -10.75
CA VAL A 532 18.14 11.07 -10.06
C VAL A 532 18.07 12.48 -9.48
N PRO A 533 16.97 13.23 -9.69
CA PRO A 533 16.80 14.53 -9.05
C PRO A 533 16.95 14.39 -7.54
N THR A 534 17.96 15.02 -6.97
CA THR A 534 17.98 15.28 -5.53
C THR A 534 16.81 16.20 -5.24
N GLY A 535 15.93 15.81 -4.31
CA GLY A 535 14.93 16.71 -3.75
C GLY A 535 15.66 17.92 -3.17
N THR A 536 15.72 18.99 -3.94
CA THR A 536 16.27 20.27 -3.51
C THR A 536 15.23 20.90 -2.61
N THR A 537 15.34 20.67 -1.31
CA THR A 537 14.93 21.72 -0.39
C THR A 537 15.85 22.90 -0.67
N THR A 538 15.28 24.00 -1.11
CA THR A 538 15.96 25.30 -1.24
C THR A 538 16.37 25.80 0.14
N GLY A 539 17.45 25.22 0.67
CA GLY A 539 18.26 25.79 1.74
C GLY A 539 19.53 26.32 1.12
N ALA A 540 19.68 27.65 1.13
CA ALA A 540 20.87 28.35 0.67
C ALA A 540 22.16 27.77 1.27
N THR A 541 23.24 27.91 0.50
CA THR A 541 24.64 27.71 0.89
C THR A 541 24.84 28.05 2.39
N PRO A 542 25.32 27.12 3.23
CA PRO A 542 25.43 27.38 4.66
C PRO A 542 26.56 28.37 4.91
N THR A 543 26.18 29.63 5.02
CA THR A 543 26.88 30.56 5.89
C THR A 543 26.50 30.12 7.31
N ALA A 544 27.50 29.79 8.12
CA ALA A 544 27.32 29.28 9.47
C ALA A 544 26.30 30.12 10.26
N THR A 545 25.11 29.55 10.46
CA THR A 545 24.11 30.06 11.40
C THR A 545 23.68 28.90 12.27
N SER A 546 23.98 29.06 13.57
CA SER A 546 23.71 28.13 14.65
C SER A 546 22.26 27.64 14.63
N CYS A 547 22.05 26.32 14.68
CA CYS A 547 20.73 25.80 15.02
C CYS A 547 20.45 25.99 16.52
N PRO A 548 19.16 26.06 16.93
CA PRO A 548 18.80 26.24 18.33
C PRO A 548 19.29 25.05 19.16
N ILE A 549 20.05 25.35 20.23
CA ILE A 549 20.53 24.34 21.17
C ILE A 549 19.32 23.64 21.79
N ALA A 550 19.30 22.31 21.73
CA ALA A 550 18.24 21.52 22.35
C ALA A 550 18.23 21.78 23.87
N ARG A 551 17.06 21.95 24.49
CA ARG A 551 16.95 22.11 25.96
C ARG A 551 17.04 20.77 26.69
N SER A 552 16.72 19.69 25.98
CA SER A 552 16.65 18.33 26.47
C SER A 552 17.22 17.39 25.40
N VAL A 553 17.94 16.37 25.81
CA VAL A 553 18.61 15.40 24.94
C VAL A 553 18.28 13.99 25.43
N LEU A 554 17.79 13.14 24.54
CA LEU A 554 17.62 11.71 24.81
C LEU A 554 18.98 11.01 24.79
N VAL A 555 19.48 10.59 25.94
CA VAL A 555 20.77 9.91 26.07
C VAL A 555 20.53 8.41 26.21
N THR A 556 20.96 7.64 25.21
CA THR A 556 20.93 6.17 25.24
C THR A 556 22.22 5.64 25.84
N PHE A 557 22.14 5.07 27.03
CA PHE A 557 23.23 4.36 27.68
C PHE A 557 23.24 2.91 27.20
N ASN A 558 24.35 2.48 26.62
CA ASN A 558 24.61 1.11 26.21
C ASN A 558 25.73 0.54 27.07
N GLU A 559 25.40 -0.45 27.89
CA GLU A 559 26.35 -1.08 28.80
C GLU A 559 26.65 -2.50 28.35
N ARG A 560 27.94 -2.82 28.18
CA ARG A 560 28.39 -4.16 27.83
C ARG A 560 28.81 -4.92 29.09
N VAL A 561 28.00 -5.89 29.52
CA VAL A 561 28.22 -6.69 30.72
C VAL A 561 27.63 -8.08 30.57
N VAL A 562 28.43 -9.14 30.81
CA VAL A 562 27.93 -10.52 30.83
C VAL A 562 27.16 -10.76 32.13
N THR A 563 25.91 -11.20 32.01
CA THR A 563 25.03 -11.48 33.15
C THR A 563 24.63 -12.95 33.22
N GLN A 564 24.30 -13.42 34.42
CA GLN A 564 23.68 -14.72 34.66
C GLN A 564 22.15 -14.62 34.69
N PHE A 565 21.46 -15.75 34.50
CA PHE A 565 20.01 -15.78 34.59
C PHE A 565 19.52 -15.27 35.96
N GLY A 566 18.53 -14.38 35.95
CA GLY A 566 18.00 -13.74 37.16
C GLY A 566 18.74 -12.48 37.61
N GLN A 567 19.74 -12.02 36.86
CA GLN A 567 20.39 -10.72 37.07
C GLN A 567 19.77 -9.63 36.21
N THR A 568 19.75 -8.40 36.71
CA THR A 568 19.24 -7.22 36.01
C THR A 568 20.23 -6.07 36.14
N ILE A 569 20.56 -5.43 35.03
CA ILE A 569 21.43 -4.24 35.03
C ILE A 569 20.58 -2.98 35.20
N LYS A 570 21.04 -2.09 36.07
CA LYS A 570 20.44 -0.76 36.28
C LYS A 570 21.52 0.31 36.25
N ILE A 571 21.13 1.55 35.94
CA ILE A 571 21.97 2.75 36.04
C ILE A 571 21.47 3.63 37.18
N VAL A 572 22.40 4.12 37.99
CA VAL A 572 22.14 5.00 39.14
C VAL A 572 23.15 6.14 39.14
N GLY A 573 22.75 7.34 39.54
CA GLY A 573 23.61 8.51 39.46
C GLY A 573 23.16 9.69 40.32
N ASN A 574 23.90 10.79 40.21
CA ASN A 574 23.80 11.95 41.11
C ASN A 574 22.58 12.87 40.87
N ILE A 575 21.66 12.51 39.97
CA ILE A 575 20.48 13.32 39.63
C ILE A 575 19.17 12.54 39.88
N PRO A 576 18.03 13.23 40.04
CA PRO A 576 16.75 12.58 40.28
C PRO A 576 16.35 11.57 39.20
N ALA A 577 16.60 11.88 37.93
CA ALA A 577 16.32 10.98 36.82
C ALA A 577 17.14 9.68 36.85
N LEU A 578 18.24 9.65 37.62
CA LEU A 578 19.08 8.48 37.86
C LEU A 578 19.00 8.00 39.33
N GLY A 579 18.00 8.46 40.08
CA GLY A 579 17.73 7.97 41.44
C GLY A 579 18.56 8.58 42.57
N ASN A 580 19.37 9.63 42.35
CA ASN A 580 20.20 10.28 43.38
C ASN A 580 21.04 9.30 44.23
N TRP A 581 21.76 8.39 43.57
CA TRP A 581 22.55 7.31 44.19
C TRP A 581 21.76 6.30 45.03
N ASN A 582 20.43 6.35 45.03
CA ASN A 582 19.58 5.35 45.68
C ASN A 582 19.30 4.19 44.72
N THR A 583 19.82 3.00 45.06
CA THR A 583 19.69 1.77 44.25
C THR A 583 18.25 1.30 44.07
N ALA A 584 17.35 1.62 45.00
CA ALA A 584 15.92 1.30 44.87
C ALA A 584 15.25 2.11 43.75
N ASN A 585 15.79 3.29 43.44
CA ASN A 585 15.31 4.21 42.41
C ASN A 585 16.17 4.16 41.13
N ALA A 586 17.10 3.21 41.02
CA ALA A 586 17.94 3.05 39.85
C ALA A 586 17.11 2.66 38.61
N VAL A 587 17.46 3.23 37.46
CA VAL A 587 16.75 3.02 36.19
C VAL A 587 17.17 1.68 35.60
N THR A 588 16.20 0.83 35.27
CA THR A 588 16.48 -0.53 34.76
C THR A 588 16.83 -0.49 33.28
N LEU A 589 17.92 -1.16 32.89
CA LEU A 589 18.28 -1.35 31.49
C LEU A 589 17.53 -2.54 30.89
N SER A 590 17.29 -2.48 29.59
CA SER A 590 16.73 -3.56 28.78
C SER A 590 17.82 -4.50 28.28
N ALA A 591 17.59 -5.80 28.36
CA ALA A 591 18.41 -6.84 27.73
C ALA A 591 18.01 -7.13 26.27
N SER A 592 17.15 -6.31 25.64
CA SER A 592 16.64 -6.58 24.28
C SER A 592 17.74 -6.67 23.22
N GLY A 593 18.90 -6.04 23.45
CA GLY A 593 20.09 -6.13 22.60
C GLY A 593 21.11 -7.22 23.00
N TYR A 594 20.83 -7.97 24.08
CA TYR A 594 21.78 -8.92 24.68
C TYR A 594 21.84 -10.23 23.88
N THR A 595 23.06 -10.63 23.50
CA THR A 595 23.36 -12.00 23.04
C THR A 595 24.61 -12.51 23.75
N SER A 596 24.88 -13.83 23.68
CA SER A 596 26.10 -14.41 24.26
C SER A 596 27.39 -13.85 23.66
N THR A 597 27.35 -13.38 22.41
CA THR A 597 28.48 -12.73 21.72
C THR A 597 28.45 -11.21 21.78
N ASN A 598 27.33 -10.62 22.22
CA ASN A 598 27.12 -9.19 22.34
C ASN A 598 26.28 -8.86 23.58
N PRO A 599 26.85 -8.94 24.80
CA PRO A 599 26.11 -8.84 26.05
C PRO A 599 25.80 -7.37 26.39
N VAL A 600 24.99 -6.70 25.56
CA VAL A 600 24.66 -5.28 25.70
C VAL A 600 23.27 -5.13 26.33
N TRP A 601 23.25 -4.33 27.39
CA TRP A 601 22.05 -3.81 28.03
C TRP A 601 21.90 -2.32 27.64
N SER A 602 20.67 -1.82 27.49
CA SER A 602 20.49 -0.41 27.12
C SER A 602 19.29 0.27 27.77
N VAL A 603 19.38 1.58 27.93
CA VAL A 603 18.26 2.45 28.34
C VAL A 603 18.41 3.83 27.76
N THR A 604 17.30 4.46 27.36
CA THR A 604 17.27 5.85 26.92
C THR A 604 16.66 6.72 28.00
N ILE A 605 17.36 7.77 28.40
CA ILE A 605 16.97 8.68 29.48
C ILE A 605 17.00 10.10 28.94
N GLU A 606 15.91 10.84 29.13
CA GLU A 606 15.84 12.25 28.79
C GLU A 606 16.60 13.10 29.82
N LEU A 607 17.64 13.82 29.38
CA LEU A 607 18.52 14.62 30.24
C LEU A 607 18.63 16.06 29.74
N GLN A 608 18.87 17.01 30.66
CA GLN A 608 19.01 18.41 30.29
C GLN A 608 20.31 18.66 29.53
N ALA A 609 20.23 19.43 28.45
CA ALA A 609 21.42 19.77 27.66
C ALA A 609 22.45 20.57 28.47
N GLY A 610 23.72 20.21 28.34
CA GLY A 610 24.82 20.80 29.13
C GLY A 610 24.94 20.28 30.57
N GLN A 611 24.01 19.43 31.03
CA GLN A 611 24.07 18.85 32.38
C GLN A 611 25.26 17.90 32.49
N VAL A 612 26.08 18.08 33.53
CA VAL A 612 27.13 17.14 33.91
C VAL A 612 26.54 16.17 34.93
N ILE A 613 26.61 14.88 34.61
CA ILE A 613 26.13 13.81 35.47
C ILE A 613 27.27 12.90 35.88
N GLU A 614 27.15 12.32 37.07
CA GLU A 614 27.92 11.17 37.50
C GLU A 614 26.98 9.97 37.67
N TYR A 615 27.42 8.80 37.23
CA TYR A 615 26.62 7.57 37.33
C TYR A 615 27.50 6.32 37.44
N LYS A 616 26.86 5.24 37.85
CA LYS A 616 27.36 3.87 37.79
C LYS A 616 26.29 2.89 37.35
N TYR A 617 26.73 1.78 36.78
CA TYR A 617 25.94 0.59 36.59
C TYR A 617 25.96 -0.29 37.85
N ILE A 618 24.81 -0.91 38.12
CA ILE A 618 24.65 -1.90 39.17
C ILE A 618 24.02 -3.17 38.60
N ASN A 619 24.47 -4.32 39.08
CA ASN A 619 23.89 -5.62 38.80
C ASN A 619 23.07 -6.06 40.02
N VAL A 620 21.76 -6.23 39.81
CA VAL A 620 20.82 -6.65 40.85
C VAL A 620 20.47 -8.12 40.64
N ALA A 621 20.81 -8.95 41.62
CA ALA A 621 20.46 -10.37 41.63
C ALA A 621 18.98 -10.59 41.97
N SER A 622 18.44 -11.77 41.64
CA SER A 622 17.04 -12.13 41.88
C SER A 622 16.60 -12.09 43.35
N ASN A 623 17.54 -12.23 44.28
CA ASN A 623 17.30 -12.09 45.72
C ASN A 623 17.38 -10.63 46.23
N GLY A 624 17.54 -9.66 45.33
CA GLY A 624 17.68 -8.24 45.65
C GLY A 624 19.10 -7.78 46.01
N GLY A 625 20.09 -8.68 46.01
CA GLY A 625 21.49 -8.30 46.23
C GLY A 625 22.01 -7.37 45.14
N VAL A 626 22.68 -6.28 45.53
CA VAL A 626 23.19 -5.25 44.60
C VAL A 626 24.72 -5.29 44.54
N THR A 627 25.26 -5.48 43.35
CA THR A 627 26.68 -5.38 43.05
C THR A 627 26.93 -4.14 42.20
N TRP A 628 27.81 -3.25 42.68
CA TRP A 628 28.22 -2.07 41.93
C TRP A 628 29.39 -2.40 41.01
N GLU A 629 29.50 -1.71 39.88
CA GLU A 629 30.76 -1.65 39.16
C GLU A 629 31.83 -0.89 40.00
N ARG A 630 33.10 -1.14 39.72
CA ARG A 630 34.23 -0.53 40.45
C ARG A 630 34.32 0.98 40.24
N ASP A 631 35.18 1.61 41.03
CA ASP A 631 35.55 3.01 40.83
C ASP A 631 36.45 3.17 39.61
N PRO A 632 36.43 4.35 38.96
CA PRO A 632 35.71 5.57 39.34
C PRO A 632 34.26 5.65 38.82
N ASN A 633 33.44 6.54 39.38
CA ASN A 633 32.17 6.94 38.77
C ASN A 633 32.38 7.36 37.31
N HIS A 634 31.46 6.97 36.41
CA HIS A 634 31.43 7.55 35.08
C HIS A 634 30.96 9.00 35.18
N THR A 635 31.61 9.89 34.43
CA THR A 635 31.16 11.28 34.27
C THR A 635 30.76 11.51 32.82
N TYR A 636 29.61 12.14 32.60
CA TYR A 636 29.12 12.45 31.26
C TYR A 636 28.51 13.86 31.21
N THR A 637 28.95 14.65 30.24
CA THR A 637 28.35 15.96 29.94
C THR A 637 27.37 15.78 28.79
N VAL A 638 26.10 16.02 29.07
CA VAL A 638 25.04 15.98 28.05
C VAL A 638 25.33 17.07 27.01
N PRO A 639 25.37 16.76 25.71
CA PRO A 639 25.72 17.74 24.69
C PRO A 639 24.79 18.95 24.69
N SER A 640 25.35 20.16 24.74
CA SER A 640 24.63 21.42 24.54
C SER A 640 24.73 21.85 23.08
N SER A 641 24.20 21.02 22.18
CA SER A 641 24.25 21.23 20.73
C SER A 641 22.87 21.07 20.10
N CYS A 642 22.83 21.03 18.77
CA CYS A 642 21.64 20.71 17.99
C CYS A 642 21.13 19.27 18.13
N ALA A 643 21.91 18.39 18.76
CA ALA A 643 21.54 17.00 18.92
C ALA A 643 20.41 16.86 19.95
N THR A 644 19.28 16.30 19.52
CA THR A 644 18.15 15.96 20.40
C THR A 644 18.24 14.53 20.95
N ALA A 645 19.16 13.72 20.43
CA ALA A 645 19.45 12.38 20.92
C ALA A 645 20.92 12.02 20.71
N VAL A 646 21.52 11.28 21.65
CA VAL A 646 22.91 10.82 21.60
C VAL A 646 23.05 9.46 22.30
N THR A 647 24.14 8.76 21.99
CA THR A 647 24.45 7.46 22.59
C THR A 647 25.73 7.53 23.39
N LYS A 648 25.71 7.00 24.61
CA LYS A 648 26.86 6.77 25.47
C LYS A 648 27.06 5.26 25.62
N SER A 649 28.16 4.75 25.10
CA SER A 649 28.52 3.34 25.23
C SER A 649 29.60 3.14 26.28
N ASP A 650 29.38 2.17 27.15
CA ASP A 650 30.25 1.79 28.26
C ASP A 650 30.50 0.27 28.26
N THR A 651 31.40 -0.14 29.14
CA THR A 651 31.70 -1.55 29.40
C THR A 651 31.97 -1.69 30.88
N TRP A 652 31.44 -2.77 31.48
CA TRP A 652 31.43 -2.98 32.92
C TRP A 652 32.79 -2.79 33.55
N GLN A 653 32.87 -1.90 34.54
CA GLN A 653 34.07 -1.75 35.35
C GLN A 653 34.12 -2.88 36.41
N GLY A 654 34.76 -4.00 36.03
CA GLY A 654 34.86 -5.22 36.84
C GLY A 654 35.81 -5.17 38.03
#